data_AF-A0A835ZZ15-F1
#
_entry.id   AF-A0A835ZZ15-F1
#
_cell.length_a   1.000
_cell.length_b   1.000
_cell.length_c   1.000
_cell.angle_alpha   90.00
_cell.angle_beta   90.00
_cell.angle_gamma   90.00
#
_symmetry.space_group_name_H-M   'P 1'
#
loop_
_entity.id
_entity.type
_entity.pdbx_description
1 polymer ?
#
loop_
_entity_poly.entity_id
_entity_poly.type
_entity_poly.pdbx_seq_one_letter_code
_entity_poly.pdbx_strand_id
1 'polypeptide(L)'
;MGSIEQTAELLLCLSPAEVANLKEGINFVRNKSTGKDYILYKSKSLLRACKNMCKHQGGLFIKDIEDLDGRSVRCTKHNWKLDVSTMKYINPPGSFCQDELVVEESEENELLLLELNPPNPWDSEPRSPEDLAFGEVQITYLTHACMDLKLGDKRMVFDPWLTGPAFARGWWLLHEPPSDWLERLCQADLIYISHMHSDHLSYPTLKKLAGRRPDIPIYVGKTERPVFWNLNQSGVQLTNINVVPFGIWQQVDENLRFMILMDGVHPEMDTCIIVEYKGHKILNTVDCTRPNGGRLPMKVDLMMSDFAGGASGFPMTFSGGKFTEEWKAQFIKTERKKLLNYKARLVKDLQPRIYCPFAGYFVESHPSDKYIKETNIKNDPDELNNLIKKNSDVLTWTPRPGATLDLGRMLKDPTDSKGIIDPPEGTKIYKDSWDFGPYLKILNAAVGDEIFRHPSWIKEYFTWAGFKDYNLVVRMIETDEDFSPFPGGYDYLVDFLDLSFPKERPSREHPYEEIRSRVDVIRHVVKNGLLWDDLYIGFQTRLQRDPDIYHHLFWNHFQIKLPLTPPNWKSFLIYCGERGPEISQNFKISLSCSNLLLKKFTIDNLISSSIKDLRHSSEGMLRPGLMQVEVRKKRYTHEEVLDPRFGTMVLPSRLHWIRNRPWRDRIRRRQLNRVPAAIKSCCGMLIALANVMKIEHTANFTFHE
;
A
#
# COMPACT_ATOMS: atom_id res chain seq x y z
N MET A 1 12.62 -37.10 6.85
CA MET A 1 12.27 -35.73 6.39
C MET A 1 13.57 -34.98 6.22
N GLY A 2 14.03 -34.80 4.97
CA GLY A 2 15.23 -33.99 4.72
C GLY A 2 14.93 -32.54 5.10
N SER A 3 15.78 -31.90 5.89
CA SER A 3 15.70 -30.45 6.06
C SER A 3 15.82 -29.82 4.68
N ILE A 4 14.82 -29.05 4.25
CA ILE A 4 14.99 -28.20 3.08
C ILE A 4 16.05 -27.18 3.50
N GLU A 5 17.29 -27.37 3.04
CA GLU A 5 18.41 -26.53 3.41
C GLU A 5 18.34 -25.20 2.67
N GLN A 6 18.91 -24.16 3.28
CA GLN A 6 19.13 -22.89 2.61
C GLN A 6 20.04 -23.13 1.40
N THR A 7 19.61 -22.69 0.22
CA THR A 7 20.42 -22.80 -1.00
C THR A 7 21.16 -21.49 -1.28
N ALA A 8 22.32 -21.59 -1.92
CA ALA A 8 23.05 -20.45 -2.45
C ALA A 8 22.99 -20.52 -3.98
N GLU A 9 22.55 -19.45 -4.62
CA GLU A 9 22.56 -19.30 -6.07
C GLU A 9 23.75 -18.43 -6.47
N LEU A 10 24.63 -18.96 -7.32
CA LEU A 10 25.69 -18.17 -7.94
C LEU A 10 25.10 -17.26 -9.02
N LEU A 11 25.10 -15.97 -8.74
CA LEU A 11 24.52 -14.95 -9.62
C LEU A 11 25.53 -14.36 -10.60
N LEU A 12 26.81 -14.29 -10.20
CA LEU A 12 27.91 -13.79 -11.03
C LEU A 12 29.24 -14.31 -10.48
N CYS A 13 30.15 -14.72 -11.35
CA CYS A 13 31.56 -14.93 -11.05
C CYS A 13 32.38 -13.91 -11.83
N LEU A 14 33.33 -13.23 -11.18
CA LEU A 14 34.30 -12.34 -11.80
C LEU A 14 35.68 -12.99 -11.75
N SER A 15 36.33 -13.07 -12.91
CA SER A 15 37.70 -13.60 -13.02
C SER A 15 38.71 -12.71 -12.28
N PRO A 16 39.89 -13.21 -11.91
CA PRO A 16 40.90 -12.41 -11.19
C PRO A 16 41.29 -11.13 -11.94
N ALA A 17 41.31 -11.17 -13.28
CA ALA A 17 41.55 -10.00 -14.11
C ALA A 17 40.40 -8.97 -14.03
N GLU A 18 39.14 -9.40 -13.96
CA GLU A 18 38.00 -8.51 -13.76
C GLU A 18 37.99 -7.92 -12.35
N VAL A 19 38.37 -8.70 -11.33
CA VAL A 19 38.50 -8.25 -9.94
C VAL A 19 39.60 -7.20 -9.80
N ALA A 20 40.76 -7.40 -10.45
CA ALA A 20 41.86 -6.44 -10.47
C ALA A 20 41.46 -5.10 -11.13
N ASN A 21 40.50 -5.12 -12.06
CA ASN A 21 39.98 -3.94 -12.74
C ASN A 21 38.87 -3.20 -11.97
N LEU A 22 38.40 -3.73 -10.83
CA LEU A 22 37.42 -3.05 -9.99
C LEU A 22 37.99 -1.77 -9.39
N LYS A 23 37.34 -0.65 -9.70
CA LYS A 23 37.69 0.69 -9.22
C LYS A 23 37.24 0.89 -7.78
N GLU A 24 37.91 1.77 -7.03
CA GLU A 24 37.39 2.26 -5.76
C GLU A 24 36.03 2.95 -5.99
N GLY A 25 35.06 2.69 -5.12
CA GLY A 25 33.67 3.15 -5.25
C GLY A 25 32.75 2.19 -6.00
N ILE A 26 31.79 2.75 -6.75
CA ILE A 26 30.73 2.01 -7.45
C ILE A 26 31.23 1.38 -8.76
N ASN A 27 30.96 0.08 -8.93
CA ASN A 27 31.18 -0.69 -10.15
C ASN A 27 29.86 -1.34 -10.59
N PHE A 28 29.42 -1.08 -11.81
CA PHE A 28 28.30 -1.81 -12.42
C PHE A 28 28.85 -3.00 -13.20
N VAL A 29 28.39 -4.20 -12.86
CA VAL A 29 28.82 -5.44 -13.51
C VAL A 29 27.63 -6.19 -14.05
N ARG A 30 27.81 -6.89 -15.16
CA ARG A 30 26.74 -7.61 -15.85
C ARG A 30 27.10 -9.07 -15.99
N ASN A 31 26.18 -9.95 -15.61
CA ASN A 31 26.30 -11.35 -15.99
C ASN A 31 25.96 -11.50 -17.47
N LYS A 32 26.96 -11.88 -18.28
CA LYS A 32 26.83 -12.00 -19.74
C LYS A 32 25.87 -13.12 -20.17
N SER A 33 25.72 -14.18 -19.38
CA SER A 33 24.83 -15.30 -19.73
C SER A 33 23.37 -15.00 -19.42
N THR A 34 23.09 -14.35 -18.29
CA THR A 34 21.72 -14.04 -17.86
C THR A 34 21.24 -12.65 -18.27
N GLY A 35 22.17 -11.75 -18.63
CA GLY A 35 21.89 -10.36 -18.93
C GLY A 35 21.50 -9.50 -17.72
N LYS A 36 21.61 -10.04 -16.49
CA LYS A 36 21.28 -9.33 -15.25
C LYS A 36 22.45 -8.46 -14.80
N ASP A 37 22.13 -7.27 -14.29
CA ASP A 37 23.10 -6.29 -13.82
C ASP A 37 23.17 -6.27 -12.27
N TYR A 38 24.37 -6.01 -11.75
CA TYR A 38 24.69 -5.95 -10.32
C TYR A 38 25.52 -4.71 -10.02
N ILE A 39 25.50 -4.30 -8.76
CA ILE A 39 26.29 -3.18 -8.25
C ILE A 39 27.26 -3.72 -7.21
N LEU A 40 28.53 -3.42 -7.38
CA LEU A 40 29.62 -3.68 -6.47
C LEU A 40 30.14 -2.36 -5.92
N TYR A 41 30.24 -2.25 -4.59
CA TYR A 41 30.91 -1.15 -3.93
C TYR A 41 32.22 -1.65 -3.32
N LYS A 42 33.32 -1.03 -3.73
CA LYS A 42 34.66 -1.31 -3.21
C LYS A 42 35.16 -0.12 -2.39
N SER A 43 35.52 -0.36 -1.13
CA SER A 43 36.26 0.62 -0.35
C SER A 43 37.41 -0.03 0.41
N LYS A 44 38.66 0.24 -0.01
CA LYS A 44 39.85 -0.47 0.49
C LYS A 44 39.67 -1.99 0.36
N SER A 45 39.57 -2.71 1.47
CA SER A 45 39.31 -4.16 1.52
C SER A 45 37.83 -4.53 1.66
N LEU A 46 36.93 -3.56 1.86
CA LEU A 46 35.50 -3.82 1.98
C LEU A 46 34.88 -3.95 0.58
N LEU A 47 34.19 -5.07 0.35
CA LEU A 47 33.35 -5.29 -0.81
C LEU A 47 31.91 -5.52 -0.37
N ARG A 48 30.98 -4.82 -1.03
CA ARG A 48 29.54 -5.00 -0.85
C ARG A 48 28.89 -5.14 -2.22
N ALA A 49 27.84 -5.94 -2.32
CA ALA A 49 27.16 -6.14 -3.59
C ALA A 49 25.64 -6.19 -3.44
N CYS A 50 24.93 -5.75 -4.47
CA CYS A 50 23.48 -5.95 -4.58
C CYS A 50 23.08 -6.14 -6.04
N LYS A 51 21.88 -6.69 -6.26
CA LYS A 51 21.25 -6.68 -7.60
C LYS A 51 21.02 -5.23 -8.02
N ASN A 52 21.23 -4.90 -9.30
CA ASN A 52 20.88 -3.59 -9.85
C ASN A 52 19.36 -3.46 -10.06
N MET A 53 18.60 -3.57 -8.97
CA MET A 53 17.14 -3.55 -8.98
C MET A 53 16.67 -2.96 -7.66
N CYS A 54 16.15 -1.74 -7.71
CA CYS A 54 15.66 -1.02 -6.56
C CYS A 54 14.57 -1.82 -5.83
N LYS A 55 14.75 -2.03 -4.52
CA LYS A 55 13.82 -2.80 -3.69
C LYS A 55 12.40 -2.24 -3.65
N HIS A 56 12.24 -0.94 -3.88
CA HIS A 56 10.96 -0.24 -3.91
C HIS A 56 10.04 -0.75 -5.03
N GLN A 57 10.31 -0.35 -6.28
CA GLN A 57 9.48 -0.67 -7.44
C GLN A 57 10.25 -1.39 -8.55
N GLY A 58 11.42 -1.96 -8.25
CA GLY A 58 12.22 -2.73 -9.20
C GLY A 58 12.83 -1.90 -10.33
N GLY A 59 13.03 -0.59 -10.14
CA GLY A 59 13.74 0.24 -11.13
C GLY A 59 15.25 0.00 -11.10
N LEU A 60 15.93 0.10 -12.25
CA LEU A 60 17.39 0.02 -12.29
C LEU A 60 18.00 1.23 -11.61
N PHE A 61 19.17 1.07 -11.00
CA PHE A 61 19.99 2.18 -10.54
C PHE A 61 20.98 2.60 -11.62
N ILE A 62 21.20 3.92 -11.69
CA ILE A 62 22.23 4.57 -12.49
C ILE A 62 23.14 5.38 -11.57
N LYS A 63 24.35 5.68 -12.04
CA LYS A 63 25.25 6.57 -11.29
C LYS A 63 24.56 7.91 -11.04
N ASP A 64 24.61 8.39 -9.80
CA ASP A 64 24.13 9.71 -9.48
C ASP A 64 25.17 10.75 -9.89
N ILE A 65 24.79 11.71 -10.73
CA ILE A 65 25.72 12.72 -11.26
C ILE A 65 26.07 13.75 -10.17
N GLU A 66 25.19 13.90 -9.19
CA GLU A 66 25.36 14.79 -8.04
C GLU A 66 26.17 14.16 -6.90
N ASP A 67 26.59 12.90 -7.06
CA ASP A 67 27.34 12.16 -6.04
C ASP A 67 28.83 12.53 -6.05
N LEU A 68 29.19 13.42 -5.14
CA LEU A 68 30.58 13.83 -4.93
C LEU A 68 31.42 12.76 -4.22
N ASP A 69 30.78 11.84 -3.49
CA ASP A 69 31.45 10.84 -2.64
C ASP A 69 31.64 9.47 -3.33
N GLY A 70 31.06 9.27 -4.52
CA GLY A 70 31.19 8.04 -5.31
C GLY A 70 30.52 6.81 -4.69
N ARG A 71 29.49 7.00 -3.86
CA ARG A 71 28.75 5.95 -3.11
C ARG A 71 27.23 5.95 -3.34
N SER A 72 26.69 6.92 -4.07
CA SER A 72 25.26 7.07 -4.32
C SER A 72 24.88 6.65 -5.73
N VAL A 73 23.81 5.86 -5.84
CA VAL A 73 23.17 5.50 -7.11
C VAL A 73 21.70 5.90 -7.10
N ARG A 74 21.18 6.39 -8.23
CA ARG A 74 19.82 6.91 -8.36
C ARG A 74 18.93 5.93 -9.11
N CYS A 75 17.75 5.62 -8.57
CA CYS A 75 16.76 4.78 -9.22
C CYS A 75 16.12 5.48 -10.41
N THR A 76 16.07 4.81 -11.56
CA THR A 76 15.46 5.30 -12.80
C THR A 76 13.94 5.44 -12.76
N LYS A 77 13.25 4.78 -11.84
CA LYS A 77 11.78 4.83 -11.76
C LYS A 77 11.26 6.03 -10.97
N HIS A 78 11.89 6.32 -9.84
CA HIS A 78 11.40 7.29 -8.85
C HIS A 78 12.54 8.13 -8.23
N ASN A 79 13.73 8.12 -8.82
CA ASN A 79 14.85 9.01 -8.45
C ASN A 79 15.31 8.93 -6.99
N TRP A 80 14.98 7.84 -6.29
CA TRP A 80 15.51 7.58 -4.97
C TRP A 80 16.96 7.18 -5.07
N LYS A 81 17.76 7.73 -4.17
CA LYS A 81 19.19 7.51 -4.09
C LYS A 81 19.45 6.44 -3.05
N LEU A 82 20.31 5.49 -3.39
CA LEU A 82 20.80 4.42 -2.52
C LEU A 82 22.27 4.69 -2.24
N ASP A 83 22.63 4.76 -0.97
CA ASP A 83 24.04 4.68 -0.57
C ASP A 83 24.46 3.21 -0.58
N VAL A 84 25.24 2.81 -1.59
CA VAL A 84 25.67 1.42 -1.76
C VAL A 84 26.75 1.01 -0.75
N SER A 85 27.38 1.98 -0.07
CA SER A 85 28.32 1.69 1.01
C SER A 85 27.63 1.24 2.30
N THR A 86 26.35 1.62 2.47
CA THR A 86 25.51 1.27 3.63
C THR A 86 24.33 0.36 3.28
N MET A 87 23.97 0.26 1.99
CA MET A 87 22.72 -0.30 1.46
C MET A 87 21.46 0.39 1.96
N LYS A 88 21.59 1.65 2.43
CA LYS A 88 20.47 2.46 2.92
C LYS A 88 20.09 3.50 1.89
N TYR A 89 18.78 3.73 1.72
CA TYR A 89 18.31 4.81 0.87
C TYR A 89 18.59 6.16 1.54
N ILE A 90 19.12 7.09 0.75
CA ILE A 90 19.42 8.47 1.14
C ILE A 90 18.13 9.30 1.11
N ASN A 91 17.31 9.12 0.07
CA ASN A 91 15.99 9.72 -0.04
C ASN A 91 14.96 8.68 -0.53
N PRO A 92 13.87 8.47 0.23
CA PRO A 92 13.63 9.01 1.57
C PRO A 92 14.61 8.42 2.61
N PRO A 93 15.15 9.23 3.53
CA PRO A 93 16.03 8.74 4.59
C PRO A 93 15.25 7.92 5.63
N GLY A 94 15.96 7.02 6.33
CA GLY A 94 15.37 6.23 7.42
C GLY A 94 14.28 5.25 6.97
N SER A 95 14.32 4.89 5.69
CA SER A 95 13.34 4.07 5.00
C SER A 95 13.77 2.57 5.08
N PHE A 96 13.80 1.79 4.00
CA PHE A 96 14.26 0.38 4.04
C PHE A 96 15.70 0.24 3.53
N CYS A 97 16.28 -0.96 3.66
CA CYS A 97 17.60 -1.29 3.10
C CYS A 97 17.46 -2.15 1.86
N GLN A 98 18.34 -1.90 0.88
CA GLN A 98 18.51 -2.76 -0.29
C GLN A 98 18.98 -4.15 0.14
N ASP A 99 18.50 -5.20 -0.53
CA ASP A 99 18.93 -6.56 -0.25
C ASP A 99 20.39 -6.75 -0.71
N GLU A 100 21.23 -7.21 0.22
CA GLU A 100 22.67 -7.40 0.00
C GLU A 100 22.96 -8.85 -0.42
N LEU A 101 23.83 -8.99 -1.42
CA LEU A 101 24.38 -10.26 -1.87
C LEU A 101 25.59 -10.64 -1.01
N VAL A 102 25.81 -11.94 -0.87
CA VAL A 102 27.05 -12.44 -0.26
C VAL A 102 28.15 -12.35 -1.31
N VAL A 103 29.29 -11.80 -0.91
CA VAL A 103 30.49 -11.69 -1.72
C VAL A 103 31.53 -12.65 -1.15
N GLU A 104 31.95 -13.63 -1.93
CA GLU A 104 32.98 -14.59 -1.55
C GLU A 104 34.14 -14.56 -2.55
N GLU A 105 35.35 -14.78 -2.05
CA GLU A 105 36.53 -14.96 -2.88
C GLU A 105 36.86 -16.46 -2.94
N SER A 106 37.06 -17.00 -4.15
CA SER A 106 37.43 -18.39 -4.34
C SER A 106 38.92 -18.63 -4.05
N GLU A 107 39.32 -19.90 -3.97
CA GLU A 107 40.74 -20.28 -3.84
C GLU A 107 41.61 -19.82 -5.03
N GLU A 108 40.98 -19.52 -6.18
CA GLU A 108 41.64 -19.03 -7.40
C GLU A 108 41.64 -17.49 -7.51
N ASN A 109 41.24 -16.77 -6.45
CA ASN A 109 41.04 -15.31 -6.40
C ASN A 109 39.93 -14.80 -7.35
N GLU A 110 38.92 -15.61 -7.62
CA GLU A 110 37.70 -15.17 -8.30
C GLU A 110 36.73 -14.56 -7.29
N LEU A 111 35.91 -13.59 -7.72
CA LEU A 111 34.87 -13.00 -6.87
C LEU A 111 33.49 -13.53 -7.23
N LEU A 112 32.85 -14.21 -6.27
CA LEU A 112 31.54 -14.82 -6.39
C LEU A 112 30.47 -13.93 -5.76
N LEU A 113 29.43 -13.60 -6.51
CA LEU A 113 28.22 -12.98 -5.99
C LEU A 113 27.14 -14.03 -5.79
N LEU A 114 26.78 -14.27 -4.54
CA LEU A 114 25.85 -15.31 -4.14
C LEU A 114 24.57 -14.69 -3.57
N GLU A 115 23.43 -15.23 -3.98
CA GLU A 115 22.15 -14.98 -3.30
C GLU A 115 21.78 -16.16 -2.42
N LEU A 116 21.49 -15.85 -1.16
CA LEU A 116 21.07 -16.84 -0.18
C LEU A 116 19.55 -16.96 -0.20
N ASN A 117 19.08 -18.09 -0.73
CA ASN A 117 17.67 -18.42 -0.90
C ASN A 117 17.22 -19.34 0.26
N PRO A 118 16.51 -18.81 1.27
CA PRO A 118 15.90 -19.68 2.26
C PRO A 118 14.78 -20.51 1.61
N PRO A 119 14.48 -21.70 2.15
CA PRO A 119 13.39 -22.54 1.68
C PRO A 119 12.10 -21.76 1.47
N ASN A 120 11.40 -22.08 0.39
CA ASN A 120 10.08 -21.54 0.16
C ASN A 120 9.10 -22.12 1.20
N PRO A 121 8.35 -21.29 1.92
CA PRO A 121 7.46 -21.79 2.97
C PRO A 121 6.33 -22.66 2.39
N TRP A 122 5.82 -22.36 1.19
CA TRP A 122 4.76 -23.14 0.54
C TRP A 122 5.21 -24.49 -0.02
N ASP A 123 6.52 -24.76 -0.08
CA ASP A 123 7.08 -26.06 -0.45
C ASP A 123 7.25 -26.97 0.79
N SER A 124 6.90 -26.48 1.98
CA SER A 124 6.78 -27.33 3.17
C SER A 124 5.57 -28.26 3.05
N GLU A 125 5.78 -29.55 3.29
CA GLU A 125 4.75 -30.60 3.20
C GLU A 125 4.00 -30.55 1.85
N PRO A 126 4.69 -30.77 0.71
CA PRO A 126 4.08 -30.64 -0.61
C PRO A 126 2.95 -31.67 -0.79
N ARG A 127 1.86 -31.25 -1.44
CA ARG A 127 0.75 -32.11 -1.85
C ARG A 127 0.70 -32.16 -3.37
N SER A 128 0.56 -33.36 -3.92
CA SER A 128 0.32 -33.53 -5.36
C SER A 128 -1.12 -33.11 -5.68
N PRO A 129 -1.36 -32.37 -6.78
CA PRO A 129 -2.72 -32.06 -7.21
C PRO A 129 -3.54 -33.32 -7.50
N GLU A 130 -4.73 -33.42 -6.90
CA GLU A 130 -5.72 -34.47 -7.19
C GLU A 130 -6.67 -34.06 -8.32
N ASP A 131 -7.44 -34.99 -8.88
CA ASP A 131 -8.48 -34.63 -9.84
C ASP A 131 -9.62 -33.86 -9.14
N LEU A 132 -9.98 -32.70 -9.68
CA LEU A 132 -11.12 -31.90 -9.21
C LEU A 132 -12.39 -32.30 -9.97
N ALA A 133 -13.46 -32.61 -9.24
CA ALA A 133 -14.78 -32.73 -9.84
C ALA A 133 -15.26 -31.35 -10.32
N PHE A 134 -16.09 -31.34 -11.37
CA PHE A 134 -16.70 -30.09 -11.85
C PHE A 134 -17.60 -29.49 -10.76
N GLY A 135 -17.43 -28.20 -10.50
CA GLY A 135 -18.15 -27.47 -9.44
C GLY A 135 -17.62 -27.69 -8.03
N GLU A 136 -16.53 -28.45 -7.86
CA GLU A 136 -15.88 -28.67 -6.57
C GLU A 136 -15.14 -27.42 -6.10
N VAL A 137 -14.38 -26.79 -7.01
CA VAL A 137 -13.68 -25.52 -6.76
C VAL A 137 -14.29 -24.44 -7.63
N GLN A 138 -14.97 -23.48 -6.99
CA GLN A 138 -15.61 -22.35 -7.68
C GLN A 138 -15.19 -21.03 -7.07
N ILE A 139 -14.81 -20.07 -7.91
CA ILE A 139 -14.40 -18.72 -7.50
C ILE A 139 -15.44 -17.74 -8.04
N THR A 140 -16.19 -17.10 -7.15
CA THR A 140 -17.20 -16.11 -7.50
C THR A 140 -16.70 -14.72 -7.15
N TYR A 141 -16.71 -13.81 -8.12
CA TYR A 141 -16.36 -12.41 -7.88
C TYR A 141 -17.55 -11.63 -7.33
N LEU A 142 -17.35 -10.90 -6.23
CA LEU A 142 -18.40 -10.05 -5.65
C LEU A 142 -18.19 -8.59 -6.11
N THR A 143 -17.17 -7.91 -5.59
CA THR A 143 -16.74 -6.56 -6.04
C THR A 143 -15.29 -6.31 -5.63
N HIS A 144 -14.59 -5.35 -6.24
CA HIS A 144 -13.25 -4.92 -5.83
C HIS A 144 -12.32 -6.10 -5.46
N ALA A 145 -11.80 -6.17 -4.24
CA ALA A 145 -10.96 -7.26 -3.75
C ALA A 145 -11.74 -8.42 -3.10
N CYS A 146 -13.07 -8.46 -3.25
CA CYS A 146 -13.94 -9.44 -2.63
C CYS A 146 -14.27 -10.62 -3.55
N MET A 147 -13.79 -11.81 -3.15
CA MET A 147 -14.00 -13.09 -3.83
C MET A 147 -14.60 -14.12 -2.86
N ASP A 148 -15.55 -14.92 -3.32
CA ASP A 148 -16.14 -16.08 -2.61
C ASP A 148 -15.60 -17.37 -3.26
N LEU A 149 -14.81 -18.13 -2.49
CA LEU A 149 -14.19 -19.38 -2.91
C LEU A 149 -14.93 -20.55 -2.28
N LYS A 150 -15.62 -21.32 -3.10
CA LYS A 150 -16.11 -22.65 -2.73
C LYS A 150 -15.01 -23.67 -3.00
N LEU A 151 -14.65 -24.46 -1.99
CA LEU A 151 -13.55 -25.43 -1.98
C LEU A 151 -14.09 -26.72 -1.36
N GLY A 152 -14.71 -27.57 -2.19
CA GLY A 152 -15.45 -28.74 -1.71
C GLY A 152 -16.74 -28.32 -0.98
N ASP A 153 -16.85 -28.71 0.29
CA ASP A 153 -17.92 -28.29 1.20
C ASP A 153 -17.61 -26.97 1.92
N LYS A 154 -16.38 -26.46 1.83
CA LYS A 154 -15.95 -25.21 2.50
C LYS A 154 -16.14 -23.97 1.64
N ARG A 155 -16.35 -22.85 2.31
CA ARG A 155 -16.38 -21.50 1.72
C ARG A 155 -15.43 -20.55 2.41
N MET A 156 -14.59 -19.89 1.63
CA MET A 156 -13.66 -18.85 2.08
C MET A 156 -13.92 -17.55 1.34
N VAL A 157 -14.05 -16.43 2.06
CA VAL A 157 -14.23 -15.10 1.45
C VAL A 157 -13.02 -14.21 1.68
N PHE A 158 -12.62 -13.46 0.66
CA PHE A 158 -11.55 -12.45 0.75
C PHE A 158 -12.15 -11.04 0.90
N ASP A 159 -11.52 -10.18 1.71
CA ASP A 159 -11.63 -8.71 1.73
C ASP A 159 -13.05 -8.15 1.45
N PRO A 160 -14.03 -8.34 2.35
CA PRO A 160 -15.42 -8.03 2.08
C PRO A 160 -15.75 -6.53 2.18
N TRP A 161 -15.46 -5.76 1.13
CA TRP A 161 -16.03 -4.42 0.91
C TRP A 161 -17.23 -4.51 -0.03
N LEU A 162 -18.44 -4.44 0.52
CA LEU A 162 -19.70 -4.67 -0.21
C LEU A 162 -20.73 -3.56 0.04
N THR A 163 -20.45 -2.63 0.95
CA THR A 163 -21.32 -1.48 1.20
C THR A 163 -20.55 -0.32 1.81
N GLY A 164 -21.04 0.90 1.59
CA GLY A 164 -20.43 2.12 2.09
C GLY A 164 -19.14 2.54 1.38
N PRO A 165 -18.58 3.68 1.80
CA PRO A 165 -17.33 4.20 1.25
C PRO A 165 -16.10 3.53 1.89
N ALA A 166 -14.96 3.76 1.26
CA ALA A 166 -13.63 3.58 1.80
C ALA A 166 -12.90 4.95 1.85
N PHE A 167 -11.94 5.06 2.77
CA PHE A 167 -11.12 6.24 3.04
C PHE A 167 -11.97 7.48 3.28
N ALA A 168 -12.68 7.47 4.42
CA ALA A 168 -13.80 8.33 4.78
C ALA A 168 -14.92 8.36 3.73
N ARG A 169 -14.75 9.14 2.67
CA ARG A 169 -15.73 9.40 1.60
C ARG A 169 -15.10 9.50 0.21
N GLY A 170 -13.81 9.21 0.09
CA GLY A 170 -13.08 9.37 -1.17
C GLY A 170 -13.36 8.25 -2.16
N TRP A 171 -13.57 7.03 -1.68
CA TRP A 171 -13.71 5.85 -2.54
C TRP A 171 -15.09 5.22 -2.38
N TRP A 172 -15.69 4.85 -3.50
CA TRP A 172 -16.98 4.20 -3.56
C TRP A 172 -16.93 3.01 -4.49
N LEU A 173 -17.75 2.01 -4.21
CA LEU A 173 -17.85 0.81 -5.03
C LEU A 173 -18.24 1.17 -6.47
N LEU A 174 -17.43 0.76 -7.43
CA LEU A 174 -17.75 0.88 -8.85
C LEU A 174 -18.82 -0.14 -9.26
N HIS A 175 -18.70 -1.35 -8.72
CA HIS A 175 -19.56 -2.48 -9.02
C HIS A 175 -20.73 -2.59 -8.05
N GLU A 176 -21.88 -3.03 -8.55
CA GLU A 176 -23.01 -3.44 -7.72
C GLU A 176 -22.72 -4.85 -7.18
N PRO A 177 -22.64 -5.05 -5.85
CA PRO A 177 -22.48 -6.38 -5.29
C PRO A 177 -23.68 -7.29 -5.63
N PRO A 178 -23.47 -8.61 -5.81
CA PRO A 178 -24.57 -9.57 -5.96
C PRO A 178 -25.58 -9.45 -4.82
N SER A 179 -26.89 -9.52 -5.10
CA SER A 179 -27.92 -9.24 -4.08
C SER A 179 -27.89 -10.20 -2.88
N ASP A 180 -27.32 -11.39 -3.05
CA ASP A 180 -27.15 -12.44 -2.04
C ASP A 180 -25.81 -12.34 -1.29
N TRP A 181 -25.07 -11.23 -1.42
CA TRP A 181 -23.72 -11.10 -0.86
C TRP A 181 -23.69 -11.32 0.66
N LEU A 182 -24.72 -10.88 1.40
CA LEU A 182 -24.76 -11.02 2.86
C LEU A 182 -25.01 -12.46 3.26
N GLU A 183 -25.88 -13.17 2.53
CA GLU A 183 -26.11 -14.60 2.69
C GLU A 183 -24.82 -15.39 2.46
N ARG A 184 -24.06 -15.06 1.40
CA ARG A 184 -22.75 -15.67 1.12
C ARG A 184 -21.77 -15.48 2.26
N LEU A 185 -21.63 -14.25 2.77
CA LEU A 185 -20.78 -13.99 3.94
C LEU A 185 -21.25 -14.78 5.17
N CYS A 186 -22.55 -14.83 5.41
CA CYS A 186 -23.12 -15.58 6.54
C CYS A 186 -22.94 -17.10 6.38
N GLN A 187 -22.75 -17.62 5.17
CA GLN A 187 -22.51 -19.04 4.90
C GLN A 187 -21.03 -19.41 4.83
N ALA A 188 -20.13 -18.43 4.78
CA ALA A 188 -18.69 -18.70 4.70
C ALA A 188 -18.19 -19.43 5.97
N ASP A 189 -17.31 -20.42 5.80
CA ASP A 189 -16.65 -21.09 6.92
C ASP A 189 -15.55 -20.23 7.51
N LEU A 190 -14.89 -19.42 6.67
CA LEU A 190 -13.90 -18.45 7.11
C LEU A 190 -13.82 -17.23 6.18
N ILE A 191 -13.33 -16.12 6.73
CA ILE A 191 -13.00 -14.90 5.97
C ILE A 191 -11.51 -14.62 6.14
N TYR A 192 -10.84 -14.24 5.06
CA TYR A 192 -9.52 -13.65 5.12
C TYR A 192 -9.62 -12.15 4.86
N ILE A 193 -8.97 -11.35 5.72
CA ILE A 193 -8.79 -9.92 5.52
C ILE A 193 -7.30 -9.63 5.39
N SER A 194 -6.90 -9.12 4.23
CA SER A 194 -5.51 -8.90 3.86
C SER A 194 -4.85 -7.82 4.70
N HIS A 195 -5.51 -6.69 4.90
CA HIS A 195 -4.99 -5.57 5.68
C HIS A 195 -6.10 -4.61 6.12
N MET A 196 -5.71 -3.54 6.80
CA MET A 196 -6.58 -2.67 7.58
C MET A 196 -7.20 -1.49 6.83
N HIS A 197 -6.89 -1.32 5.54
CA HIS A 197 -7.52 -0.29 4.72
C HIS A 197 -8.99 -0.61 4.46
N SER A 198 -9.82 0.43 4.43
CA SER A 198 -11.29 0.30 4.51
C SER A 198 -11.98 -0.31 3.28
N ASP A 199 -11.28 -0.37 2.15
CA ASP A 199 -11.65 -1.07 0.92
C ASP A 199 -11.37 -2.59 0.99
N HIS A 200 -10.70 -3.06 2.04
CA HIS A 200 -10.48 -4.48 2.37
C HIS A 200 -11.14 -4.84 3.71
N LEU A 201 -10.92 -4.01 4.73
CA LEU A 201 -11.53 -4.05 6.06
C LEU A 201 -12.71 -3.07 6.16
N SER A 202 -13.83 -3.42 5.52
CA SER A 202 -15.01 -2.56 5.50
C SER A 202 -15.87 -2.72 6.75
N TYR A 203 -15.72 -1.83 7.74
CA TYR A 203 -16.60 -1.80 8.91
C TYR A 203 -18.10 -1.67 8.58
N PRO A 204 -18.56 -0.92 7.56
CA PRO A 204 -19.96 -0.93 7.14
C PRO A 204 -20.46 -2.32 6.73
N THR A 205 -19.64 -3.10 6.03
CA THR A 205 -19.96 -4.47 5.63
C THR A 205 -19.95 -5.40 6.85
N LEU A 206 -18.90 -5.33 7.66
CA LEU A 206 -18.75 -6.14 8.87
C LEU A 206 -19.84 -5.87 9.91
N LYS A 207 -20.36 -4.65 10.00
CA LYS A 207 -21.50 -4.32 10.87
C LYS A 207 -22.75 -5.11 10.50
N LYS A 208 -23.03 -5.25 9.20
CA LYS A 208 -24.16 -6.06 8.71
C LYS A 208 -23.94 -7.55 8.95
N LEU A 209 -22.72 -8.04 8.74
CA LEU A 209 -22.33 -9.42 9.02
C LEU A 209 -22.44 -9.77 10.51
N ALA A 210 -21.87 -8.94 11.38
CA ALA A 210 -21.90 -9.10 12.84
C ALA A 210 -23.33 -9.14 13.40
N GLY A 211 -24.28 -8.46 12.77
CA GLY A 211 -25.70 -8.54 13.13
C GLY A 211 -26.36 -9.90 12.86
N ARG A 212 -25.73 -10.76 12.06
CA ARG A 212 -26.26 -12.10 11.69
C ARG A 212 -25.36 -13.26 12.16
N ARG A 213 -24.04 -13.10 12.05
CA ARG A 213 -23.04 -14.13 12.36
C ARG A 213 -21.77 -13.50 12.96
N PRO A 214 -21.82 -13.03 14.22
CA PRO A 214 -20.67 -12.38 14.87
C PRO A 214 -19.50 -13.34 15.17
N ASP A 215 -19.75 -14.64 15.17
CA ASP A 215 -18.83 -15.73 15.51
C ASP A 215 -18.07 -16.32 14.31
N ILE A 216 -18.30 -15.80 13.10
CA ILE A 216 -17.60 -16.25 11.90
C ILE A 216 -16.08 -16.16 12.08
N PRO A 217 -15.31 -17.24 11.79
CA PRO A 217 -13.87 -17.20 11.83
C PRO A 217 -13.30 -16.21 10.81
N ILE A 218 -12.57 -15.20 11.30
CA ILE A 218 -11.84 -14.25 10.45
C ILE A 218 -10.34 -14.43 10.68
N TYR A 219 -9.57 -14.58 9.61
CA TYR A 219 -8.12 -14.75 9.65
C TYR A 219 -7.41 -13.52 9.08
N VAL A 220 -6.38 -13.08 9.81
CA VAL A 220 -5.52 -11.96 9.43
C VAL A 220 -4.06 -12.27 9.70
N GLY A 221 -3.16 -11.63 8.95
CA GLY A 221 -1.72 -11.74 9.20
C GLY A 221 -1.29 -11.04 10.49
N LYS A 222 -0.22 -11.55 11.11
CA LYS A 222 0.43 -10.92 12.28
C LYS A 222 1.33 -9.74 11.86
N THR A 223 0.68 -8.68 11.44
CA THR A 223 1.28 -7.39 11.05
C THR A 223 1.74 -6.60 12.27
N GLU A 224 2.57 -5.56 12.06
CA GLU A 224 3.07 -4.73 13.16
C GLU A 224 1.99 -3.83 13.75
N ARG A 225 1.18 -3.20 12.89
CA ARG A 225 -0.10 -2.63 13.32
C ARG A 225 -1.18 -3.71 13.19
N PRO A 226 -1.90 -4.06 14.28
CA PRO A 226 -2.97 -5.05 14.21
C PRO A 226 -4.02 -4.66 13.16
N VAL A 227 -4.43 -5.61 12.31
CA VAL A 227 -5.43 -5.34 11.25
C VAL A 227 -6.71 -4.73 11.82
N PHE A 228 -7.21 -5.30 12.92
CA PHE A 228 -8.40 -4.85 13.65
C PHE A 228 -8.12 -3.81 14.73
N TRP A 229 -7.12 -2.93 14.54
CA TRP A 229 -6.76 -1.90 15.53
C TRP A 229 -7.93 -0.98 15.93
N ASN A 230 -8.92 -0.77 15.05
CA ASN A 230 -10.06 0.13 15.27
C ASN A 230 -11.37 -0.60 15.64
N LEU A 231 -11.34 -1.91 15.90
CA LEU A 231 -12.56 -2.72 16.06
C LEU A 231 -13.47 -2.17 17.17
N ASN A 232 -12.92 -1.90 18.36
CA ASN A 232 -13.70 -1.41 19.49
C ASN A 232 -14.40 -0.07 19.20
N GLN A 233 -13.70 0.87 18.55
CA GLN A 233 -14.26 2.19 18.25
C GLN A 233 -15.27 2.14 17.10
N SER A 234 -15.13 1.17 16.19
CA SER A 234 -16.08 0.98 15.08
C SER A 234 -17.49 0.58 15.54
N GLY A 235 -17.62 0.05 16.76
CA GLY A 235 -18.87 -0.50 17.31
C GLY A 235 -19.31 -1.81 16.66
N VAL A 236 -18.48 -2.43 15.82
CA VAL A 236 -18.73 -3.76 15.24
C VAL A 236 -18.38 -4.83 16.28
N GLN A 237 -19.27 -5.81 16.46
CA GLN A 237 -19.13 -6.89 17.42
C GLN A 237 -18.77 -8.20 16.71
N LEU A 238 -17.49 -8.54 16.70
CA LEU A 238 -16.97 -9.80 16.16
C LEU A 238 -16.29 -10.56 17.31
N THR A 239 -16.51 -11.87 17.38
CA THR A 239 -16.05 -12.69 18.51
C THR A 239 -14.97 -13.71 18.14
N ASN A 240 -14.63 -13.85 16.86
CA ASN A 240 -13.73 -14.91 16.38
C ASN A 240 -12.70 -14.40 15.35
N ILE A 241 -11.73 -13.63 15.83
CA ILE A 241 -10.62 -13.09 15.02
C ILE A 241 -9.34 -13.87 15.33
N ASN A 242 -8.75 -14.46 14.30
CA ASN A 242 -7.58 -15.32 14.34
C ASN A 242 -6.39 -14.62 13.68
N VAL A 243 -5.39 -14.24 14.49
CA VAL A 243 -4.16 -13.61 14.00
C VAL A 243 -3.08 -14.68 13.82
N VAL A 244 -2.64 -14.91 12.58
CA VAL A 244 -1.72 -16.01 12.25
C VAL A 244 -0.34 -15.50 11.79
N PRO A 245 0.74 -16.23 12.10
CA PRO A 245 2.10 -15.86 11.66
C PRO A 245 2.28 -16.02 10.15
N PHE A 246 3.20 -15.23 9.59
CA PHE A 246 3.56 -15.32 8.18
C PHE A 246 4.31 -16.61 7.84
N GLY A 247 4.04 -17.17 6.66
CA GLY A 247 4.79 -18.30 6.11
C GLY A 247 4.50 -19.64 6.78
N ILE A 248 3.36 -19.77 7.49
CA ILE A 248 2.95 -21.02 8.16
C ILE A 248 1.60 -21.48 7.63
N TRP A 249 1.52 -22.74 7.21
CA TRP A 249 0.26 -23.38 6.81
C TRP A 249 -0.73 -23.41 7.98
N GLN A 250 -1.92 -22.86 7.74
CA GLN A 250 -3.10 -22.99 8.58
C GLN A 250 -3.97 -24.08 7.98
N GLN A 251 -4.10 -25.20 8.68
CA GLN A 251 -4.93 -26.33 8.24
C GLN A 251 -6.40 -26.03 8.57
N VAL A 252 -7.28 -26.12 7.57
CA VAL A 252 -8.74 -25.99 7.75
C VAL A 252 -9.35 -27.37 7.90
N ASP A 253 -8.99 -28.30 7.01
CA ASP A 253 -9.32 -29.72 7.07
C ASP A 253 -8.25 -30.56 6.35
N GLU A 254 -8.55 -31.83 6.04
CA GLU A 254 -7.63 -32.72 5.33
C GLU A 254 -7.25 -32.22 3.93
N ASN A 255 -8.16 -31.52 3.24
CA ASN A 255 -8.04 -31.10 1.85
C ASN A 255 -7.61 -29.63 1.73
N LEU A 256 -8.07 -28.77 2.64
CA LEU A 256 -7.92 -27.32 2.58
C LEU A 256 -6.93 -26.78 3.61
N ARG A 257 -5.98 -25.98 3.14
CA ARG A 257 -5.10 -25.15 3.98
C ARG A 257 -4.79 -23.81 3.31
N PHE A 258 -4.33 -22.85 4.10
CA PHE A 258 -3.87 -21.57 3.57
C PHE A 258 -2.64 -21.05 4.29
N MET A 259 -1.93 -20.10 3.67
CA MET A 259 -0.74 -19.47 4.21
C MET A 259 -0.79 -17.99 3.92
N ILE A 260 -0.71 -17.16 4.97
CA ILE A 260 -0.56 -15.71 4.83
C ILE A 260 0.94 -15.39 4.73
N LEU A 261 1.29 -14.51 3.81
CA LEU A 261 2.64 -14.03 3.54
C LEU A 261 2.68 -12.51 3.69
N MET A 262 3.84 -11.99 4.09
CA MET A 262 4.05 -10.54 4.25
C MET A 262 4.31 -9.85 2.90
N ASP A 263 4.02 -8.56 2.79
CA ASP A 263 4.67 -7.75 1.77
C ASP A 263 6.16 -7.54 2.11
N GLY A 264 7.02 -7.60 1.09
CA GLY A 264 8.45 -7.34 1.22
C GLY A 264 8.78 -5.86 1.37
N VAL A 265 7.81 -4.98 1.10
CA VAL A 265 7.95 -3.53 1.25
C VAL A 265 7.06 -2.94 2.35
N HIS A 266 5.82 -3.42 2.51
CA HIS A 266 4.93 -3.15 3.65
C HIS A 266 4.69 -4.32 4.60
N PRO A 267 5.73 -4.91 5.21
CA PRO A 267 5.53 -5.99 6.18
C PRO A 267 4.67 -5.60 7.40
N GLU A 268 4.51 -4.31 7.65
CA GLU A 268 3.72 -3.71 8.71
C GLU A 268 2.20 -3.81 8.56
N MET A 269 1.72 -4.03 7.34
CA MET A 269 0.32 -3.82 6.98
C MET A 269 -0.12 -4.83 5.92
N ASP A 270 0.51 -4.83 4.75
CA ASP A 270 0.00 -5.55 3.59
C ASP A 270 0.37 -7.03 3.66
N THR A 271 -0.60 -7.87 3.32
CA THR A 271 -0.40 -9.31 3.30
C THR A 271 -1.03 -9.93 2.06
N CYS A 272 -0.41 -11.00 1.58
CA CYS A 272 -0.91 -11.84 0.50
C CYS A 272 -1.17 -13.26 1.03
N ILE A 273 -1.93 -14.05 0.27
CA ILE A 273 -2.34 -15.39 0.71
C ILE A 273 -2.15 -16.42 -0.40
N ILE A 274 -1.73 -17.61 0.01
CA ILE A 274 -1.79 -18.84 -0.79
C ILE A 274 -2.86 -19.72 -0.17
N VAL A 275 -3.85 -20.13 -0.95
CA VAL A 275 -4.82 -21.16 -0.58
C VAL A 275 -4.45 -22.43 -1.34
N GLU A 276 -4.37 -23.56 -0.65
CA GLU A 276 -4.17 -24.87 -1.26
C GLU A 276 -5.34 -25.80 -0.95
N TYR A 277 -5.94 -26.35 -2.00
CA TYR A 277 -7.03 -27.34 -1.90
C TYR A 277 -6.67 -28.57 -2.73
N LYS A 278 -6.55 -29.74 -2.09
CA LYS A 278 -6.14 -31.00 -2.75
C LYS A 278 -4.91 -30.87 -3.66
N GLY A 279 -3.91 -30.11 -3.20
CA GLY A 279 -2.67 -29.83 -3.95
C GLY A 279 -2.75 -28.72 -5.01
N HIS A 280 -3.94 -28.22 -5.35
CA HIS A 280 -4.11 -27.07 -6.25
C HIS A 280 -3.88 -25.76 -5.50
N LYS A 281 -3.15 -24.81 -6.09
CA LYS A 281 -2.76 -23.55 -5.42
C LYS A 281 -3.43 -22.34 -6.06
N ILE A 282 -4.02 -21.49 -5.21
CA ILE A 282 -4.57 -20.19 -5.56
C ILE A 282 -3.74 -19.12 -4.86
N LEU A 283 -3.15 -18.20 -5.61
CA LEU A 283 -2.35 -17.08 -5.10
C LEU A 283 -3.15 -15.78 -5.22
N ASN A 284 -3.35 -15.09 -4.11
CA ASN A 284 -3.90 -13.74 -4.10
C ASN A 284 -2.86 -12.76 -3.55
N THR A 285 -2.33 -11.89 -4.41
CA THR A 285 -1.33 -10.89 -4.00
C THR A 285 -1.93 -9.56 -3.53
N VAL A 286 -3.24 -9.36 -3.75
CA VAL A 286 -3.98 -8.12 -3.44
C VAL A 286 -3.13 -6.88 -3.78
N ASP A 287 -2.79 -6.07 -2.78
CA ASP A 287 -2.16 -4.75 -2.88
C ASP A 287 -0.66 -4.78 -2.51
N CYS A 288 -0.10 -5.96 -2.22
CA CYS A 288 1.32 -6.07 -1.88
C CYS A 288 2.20 -5.48 -2.99
N THR A 289 3.08 -4.55 -2.63
CA THR A 289 4.01 -3.94 -3.61
C THR A 289 5.05 -4.94 -4.10
N ARG A 290 5.56 -5.77 -3.19
CA ARG A 290 6.53 -6.83 -3.48
C ARG A 290 6.23 -8.06 -2.62
N PRO A 291 5.14 -8.78 -2.89
CA PRO A 291 4.63 -9.86 -2.05
C PRO A 291 5.73 -10.89 -1.75
N ASN A 292 5.91 -11.20 -0.46
CA ASN A 292 6.95 -12.07 0.08
C ASN A 292 8.38 -11.77 -0.43
N GLY A 293 8.70 -10.48 -0.60
CA GLY A 293 10.01 -10.03 -1.12
C GLY A 293 10.21 -10.31 -2.61
N GLY A 294 9.14 -10.64 -3.34
CA GLY A 294 9.17 -11.01 -4.76
C GLY A 294 9.42 -12.50 -5.00
N ARG A 295 9.39 -13.33 -3.96
CA ARG A 295 9.46 -14.79 -4.07
C ARG A 295 8.06 -15.35 -3.91
N LEU A 296 7.52 -15.90 -4.99
CA LEU A 296 6.16 -16.42 -5.07
C LEU A 296 6.15 -17.82 -5.67
N PRO A 297 5.13 -18.64 -5.39
CA PRO A 297 4.97 -19.92 -6.05
C PRO A 297 4.78 -19.72 -7.56
N MET A 298 5.50 -20.50 -8.36
CA MET A 298 5.31 -20.57 -9.81
C MET A 298 4.21 -21.56 -10.16
N LYS A 299 3.60 -21.40 -11.34
CA LYS A 299 2.64 -22.33 -11.94
C LYS A 299 1.45 -22.66 -11.04
N VAL A 300 1.00 -21.69 -10.25
CA VAL A 300 -0.26 -21.78 -9.50
C VAL A 300 -1.45 -21.90 -10.45
N ASP A 301 -2.53 -22.52 -10.01
CA ASP A 301 -3.72 -22.74 -10.85
C ASP A 301 -4.48 -21.44 -11.10
N LEU A 302 -4.55 -20.57 -10.09
CA LEU A 302 -5.14 -19.24 -10.20
C LEU A 302 -4.26 -18.21 -9.50
N MET A 303 -3.98 -17.10 -10.17
CA MET A 303 -3.35 -15.92 -9.59
C MET A 303 -4.27 -14.70 -9.69
N MET A 304 -4.39 -13.96 -8.59
CA MET A 304 -5.16 -12.73 -8.48
C MET A 304 -4.28 -11.59 -7.99
N SER A 305 -4.41 -10.40 -8.59
CA SER A 305 -3.72 -9.18 -8.14
C SER A 305 -4.48 -7.90 -8.46
N ASP A 306 -4.06 -6.80 -7.86
CA ASP A 306 -4.39 -5.46 -8.31
C ASP A 306 -3.84 -5.15 -9.71
N PHE A 307 -4.42 -4.13 -10.35
CA PHE A 307 -4.05 -3.69 -11.71
C PHE A 307 -4.24 -2.19 -11.99
N ALA A 308 -5.21 -1.55 -11.32
CA ALA A 308 -5.74 -0.24 -11.71
C ALA A 308 -4.75 0.92 -11.51
N GLY A 309 -4.05 0.94 -10.38
CA GLY A 309 -3.32 2.13 -9.91
C GLY A 309 -4.27 3.29 -9.58
N GLY A 310 -3.71 4.45 -9.21
CA GLY A 310 -4.50 5.64 -8.88
C GLY A 310 -5.09 5.64 -7.48
N ALA A 311 -4.69 4.67 -6.67
CA ALA A 311 -5.08 4.51 -5.28
C ALA A 311 -4.51 5.59 -4.33
N SER A 312 -4.06 6.75 -4.80
CA SER A 312 -3.49 7.77 -3.91
C SER A 312 -3.65 9.20 -4.38
N GLY A 313 -3.59 10.14 -3.42
CA GLY A 313 -3.55 11.56 -3.71
C GLY A 313 -2.41 11.97 -4.66
N PHE A 314 -1.29 11.26 -4.70
CA PHE A 314 -0.20 11.62 -5.62
C PHE A 314 -0.49 11.25 -7.08
N PRO A 315 -0.22 12.16 -8.04
CA PRO A 315 0.18 13.57 -7.87
C PRO A 315 -1.02 14.54 -7.88
N MET A 316 -2.24 14.04 -8.00
CA MET A 316 -3.42 14.85 -8.29
C MET A 316 -3.75 15.86 -7.20
N THR A 317 -3.48 15.53 -5.94
CA THR A 317 -3.68 16.42 -4.80
C THR A 317 -2.52 17.40 -4.58
N PHE A 318 -1.46 17.33 -5.39
CA PHE A 318 -0.28 18.18 -5.24
C PHE A 318 -0.35 19.42 -6.14
N SER A 319 0.21 20.52 -5.65
CA SER A 319 0.32 21.79 -6.36
C SER A 319 1.68 22.46 -6.14
N GLY A 320 2.00 23.42 -7.01
CA GLY A 320 3.28 24.15 -6.98
C GLY A 320 4.41 23.44 -7.71
N GLY A 321 5.48 24.18 -8.03
CA GLY A 321 6.66 23.65 -8.71
C GLY A 321 6.31 22.89 -9.99
N LYS A 322 6.71 21.62 -10.06
CA LYS A 322 6.51 20.76 -11.24
C LYS A 322 5.08 20.21 -11.40
N PHE A 323 4.19 20.37 -10.42
CA PHE A 323 2.87 19.72 -10.41
C PHE A 323 1.84 20.48 -11.26
N THR A 324 2.18 20.81 -12.51
CA THR A 324 1.22 21.35 -13.49
C THR A 324 0.28 20.26 -14.00
N GLU A 325 -0.87 20.63 -14.57
CA GLU A 325 -1.83 19.66 -15.09
C GLU A 325 -1.24 18.83 -16.25
N GLU A 326 -0.42 19.44 -17.10
CA GLU A 326 0.30 18.73 -18.18
C GLU A 326 1.29 17.71 -17.62
N TRP A 327 2.04 18.08 -16.58
CA TRP A 327 2.97 17.18 -15.93
C TRP A 327 2.23 16.02 -15.25
N LYS A 328 1.14 16.29 -14.53
CA LYS A 328 0.32 15.26 -13.88
C LYS A 328 -0.26 14.28 -14.90
N ALA A 329 -0.82 14.77 -16.00
CA ALA A 329 -1.36 13.92 -17.06
C ALA A 329 -0.28 13.01 -17.67
N GLN A 330 0.88 13.56 -17.99
CA GLN A 330 2.01 12.79 -18.54
C GLN A 330 2.58 11.79 -17.52
N PHE A 331 2.64 12.19 -16.24
CA PHE A 331 3.07 11.33 -15.15
C PHE A 331 2.13 10.14 -14.98
N ILE A 332 0.82 10.38 -14.85
CA ILE A 332 -0.19 9.32 -14.73
C ILE A 332 -0.10 8.34 -15.90
N LYS A 333 -0.07 8.85 -17.15
CA LYS A 333 0.07 8.01 -18.34
C LYS A 333 1.31 7.11 -18.27
N THR A 334 2.44 7.65 -17.81
CA THR A 334 3.71 6.92 -17.68
C THR A 334 3.64 5.86 -16.59
N GLU A 335 3.13 6.20 -15.39
CA GLU A 335 3.03 5.26 -14.26
C GLU A 335 2.02 4.14 -14.51
N ARG A 336 0.88 4.45 -15.14
CA ARG A 336 -0.12 3.46 -15.55
C ARG A 336 0.46 2.42 -16.50
N LYS A 337 1.18 2.89 -17.52
CA LYS A 337 1.93 2.01 -18.44
C LYS A 337 3.01 1.20 -17.72
N LYS A 338 3.75 1.78 -16.76
CA LYS A 338 4.74 1.03 -15.97
C LYS A 338 4.10 -0.09 -15.15
N LEU A 339 2.95 0.18 -14.50
CA LEU A 339 2.21 -0.80 -13.71
C LEU A 339 1.71 -1.96 -14.58
N LEU A 340 1.09 -1.68 -15.73
CA LEU A 340 0.65 -2.72 -16.68
C LEU A 340 1.80 -3.64 -17.10
N ASN A 341 2.92 -3.05 -17.52
CA ASN A 341 4.10 -3.82 -17.93
C ASN A 341 4.71 -4.64 -16.79
N TYR A 342 4.71 -4.10 -15.57
CA TYR A 342 5.17 -4.82 -14.39
C TYR A 342 4.28 -6.03 -14.10
N LYS A 343 2.95 -5.86 -14.07
CA LYS A 343 2.00 -6.95 -13.83
C LYS A 343 2.08 -8.02 -14.93
N ALA A 344 2.11 -7.62 -16.19
CA ALA A 344 2.26 -8.57 -17.30
C ALA A 344 3.56 -9.36 -17.24
N ARG A 345 4.68 -8.72 -16.84
CA ARG A 345 5.95 -9.42 -16.62
C ARG A 345 5.87 -10.38 -15.44
N LEU A 346 5.29 -9.95 -14.32
CA LEU A 346 5.11 -10.81 -13.15
C LEU A 346 4.31 -12.08 -13.49
N VAL A 347 3.21 -11.93 -14.24
CA VAL A 347 2.40 -13.06 -14.72
C VAL A 347 3.21 -13.96 -15.66
N LYS A 348 3.99 -13.37 -16.58
CA LYS A 348 4.88 -14.13 -17.47
C LYS A 348 5.92 -14.94 -16.70
N ASP A 349 6.52 -14.35 -15.67
CA ASP A 349 7.59 -14.98 -14.87
C ASP A 349 7.04 -16.09 -13.98
N LEU A 350 5.84 -15.91 -13.39
CA LEU A 350 5.22 -16.90 -12.52
C LEU A 350 4.44 -17.98 -13.26
N GLN A 351 4.02 -17.74 -14.50
CA GLN A 351 3.28 -18.67 -15.36
C GLN A 351 2.05 -19.32 -14.68
N PRO A 352 1.15 -18.57 -14.02
CA PRO A 352 -0.07 -19.16 -13.48
C PRO A 352 -0.93 -19.74 -14.61
N ARG A 353 -1.75 -20.75 -14.34
CA ARG A 353 -2.64 -21.32 -15.36
C ARG A 353 -3.73 -20.33 -15.75
N ILE A 354 -4.30 -19.64 -14.76
CA ILE A 354 -5.29 -18.58 -14.94
C ILE A 354 -4.85 -17.33 -14.16
N TYR A 355 -4.98 -16.16 -14.77
CA TYR A 355 -4.79 -14.86 -14.12
C TYR A 355 -6.08 -14.04 -14.09
N CYS A 356 -6.35 -13.41 -12.95
CA CYS A 356 -7.55 -12.61 -12.72
C CYS A 356 -7.19 -11.24 -12.10
N PRO A 357 -7.26 -10.14 -12.85
CA PRO A 357 -7.18 -8.80 -12.28
C PRO A 357 -8.48 -8.45 -11.54
N PHE A 358 -8.40 -8.19 -10.23
CA PHE A 358 -9.61 -8.02 -9.41
C PHE A 358 -9.61 -6.80 -8.49
N ALA A 359 -8.48 -6.44 -7.85
CA ALA A 359 -8.41 -5.24 -7.01
C ALA A 359 -8.16 -3.97 -7.87
N GLY A 360 -9.03 -2.96 -7.73
CA GLY A 360 -8.97 -1.73 -8.53
C GLY A 360 -10.30 -1.12 -8.96
N TYR A 361 -11.42 -1.80 -8.71
CA TYR A 361 -12.76 -1.32 -9.11
C TYR A 361 -13.38 -0.40 -8.06
N PHE A 362 -12.91 0.85 -7.99
CA PHE A 362 -13.50 1.92 -7.19
C PHE A 362 -13.67 3.20 -8.01
N VAL A 363 -14.50 4.11 -7.50
CA VAL A 363 -14.73 5.41 -8.12
C VAL A 363 -14.84 6.50 -7.05
N GLU A 364 -14.28 7.67 -7.37
CA GLU A 364 -14.42 8.90 -6.61
C GLU A 364 -15.79 9.52 -6.87
N SER A 365 -16.86 8.85 -6.41
CA SER A 365 -18.24 9.20 -6.80
C SER A 365 -18.78 10.47 -6.16
N HIS A 366 -18.20 10.93 -5.05
CA HIS A 366 -18.67 12.13 -4.37
C HIS A 366 -18.47 13.37 -5.27
N PRO A 367 -19.47 14.26 -5.44
CA PRO A 367 -19.38 15.41 -6.35
C PRO A 367 -18.15 16.31 -6.17
N SER A 368 -17.70 16.54 -4.93
CA SER A 368 -16.51 17.34 -4.65
C SER A 368 -15.19 16.68 -5.08
N ASP A 369 -15.18 15.38 -5.40
CA ASP A 369 -14.02 14.66 -5.92
C ASP A 369 -14.00 14.54 -7.45
N LYS A 370 -14.87 15.30 -8.14
CA LYS A 370 -14.97 15.35 -9.61
C LYS A 370 -13.62 15.50 -10.30
N TYR A 371 -12.78 16.43 -9.84
CA TYR A 371 -11.44 16.63 -10.41
C TYR A 371 -10.62 15.33 -10.39
N ILE A 372 -10.60 14.62 -9.27
CA ILE A 372 -9.85 13.36 -9.14
C ILE A 372 -10.44 12.31 -10.05
N LYS A 373 -11.76 12.14 -10.06
CA LYS A 373 -12.48 11.20 -10.93
C LYS A 373 -12.13 11.38 -12.40
N GLU A 374 -12.06 12.64 -12.85
CA GLU A 374 -11.84 12.98 -14.26
C GLU A 374 -10.38 12.90 -14.69
N THR A 375 -9.43 13.04 -13.77
CA THR A 375 -8.01 13.23 -14.11
C THR A 375 -7.10 12.11 -13.63
N ASN A 376 -7.46 11.38 -12.56
CA ASN A 376 -6.70 10.24 -12.04
C ASN A 376 -7.09 8.94 -12.75
N ILE A 377 -6.85 8.89 -14.06
CA ILE A 377 -7.23 7.76 -14.92
C ILE A 377 -6.59 6.47 -14.39
N LYS A 378 -7.39 5.42 -14.27
CA LYS A 378 -6.98 4.07 -13.82
C LYS A 378 -6.75 3.16 -15.02
N ASN A 379 -5.92 2.13 -14.85
CA ASN A 379 -5.76 1.11 -15.88
C ASN A 379 -7.05 0.31 -16.05
N ASP A 380 -7.29 -0.15 -17.27
CA ASP A 380 -8.36 -1.06 -17.62
C ASP A 380 -7.88 -2.52 -17.47
N PRO A 381 -8.70 -3.43 -16.90
CA PRO A 381 -8.31 -4.83 -16.72
C PRO A 381 -8.17 -5.59 -18.05
N ASP A 382 -8.94 -5.25 -19.07
CA ASP A 382 -8.87 -5.86 -20.40
C ASP A 382 -7.60 -5.43 -21.13
N GLU A 383 -7.13 -4.20 -20.93
CA GLU A 383 -5.80 -3.77 -21.42
C GLU A 383 -4.68 -4.64 -20.83
N LEU A 384 -4.73 -4.91 -19.52
CA LEU A 384 -3.76 -5.81 -18.88
C LEU A 384 -3.86 -7.23 -19.43
N ASN A 385 -5.07 -7.78 -19.53
CA ASN A 385 -5.29 -9.13 -20.03
C ASN A 385 -4.82 -9.28 -21.48
N ASN A 386 -5.08 -8.29 -22.33
CA ASN A 386 -4.57 -8.26 -23.71
C ASN A 386 -3.03 -8.18 -23.76
N LEU A 387 -2.40 -7.46 -22.83
CA LEU A 387 -0.95 -7.42 -22.74
C LEU A 387 -0.36 -8.76 -22.29
N ILE A 388 -1.01 -9.46 -21.36
CA ILE A 388 -0.61 -10.81 -20.90
C ILE A 388 -0.72 -11.81 -22.06
N LYS A 389 -1.87 -11.89 -22.73
CA LYS A 389 -2.11 -12.79 -23.88
C LYS A 389 -1.09 -12.62 -25.02
N LYS A 390 -0.54 -11.41 -25.20
CA LYS A 390 0.50 -11.13 -26.20
C LYS A 390 1.88 -11.65 -25.81
N ASN A 391 2.13 -11.90 -24.52
CA ASN A 391 3.46 -12.17 -23.96
C ASN A 391 3.59 -13.54 -23.28
N SER A 392 2.48 -14.27 -23.08
CA SER A 392 2.44 -15.61 -22.49
C SER A 392 1.16 -16.36 -22.91
N ASP A 393 1.16 -17.67 -22.70
CA ASP A 393 0.00 -18.56 -22.92
C ASP A 393 -0.94 -18.64 -21.71
N VAL A 394 -0.82 -17.67 -20.78
CA VAL A 394 -1.62 -17.64 -19.55
C VAL A 394 -3.05 -17.27 -19.90
N LEU A 395 -4.00 -18.09 -19.45
CA LEU A 395 -5.42 -17.76 -19.56
C LEU A 395 -5.76 -16.58 -18.64
N THR A 396 -6.62 -15.69 -19.10
CA THR A 396 -7.02 -14.52 -18.31
C THR A 396 -8.53 -14.44 -18.19
N TRP A 397 -9.00 -14.01 -17.02
CA TRP A 397 -10.41 -13.81 -16.71
C TRP A 397 -10.62 -12.43 -16.10
N THR A 398 -11.32 -11.53 -16.78
CA THR A 398 -11.83 -10.27 -16.21
C THR A 398 -13.16 -10.59 -15.53
N PRO A 399 -13.26 -10.56 -14.19
CA PRO A 399 -14.47 -10.97 -13.51
C PRO A 399 -15.54 -9.87 -13.54
N ARG A 400 -16.82 -10.29 -13.60
CA ARG A 400 -18.00 -9.44 -13.42
C ARG A 400 -18.70 -9.81 -12.10
N PRO A 401 -19.35 -8.88 -11.37
CA PRO A 401 -20.10 -9.20 -10.15
C PRO A 401 -21.06 -10.37 -10.35
N GLY A 402 -20.90 -11.42 -9.53
CA GLY A 402 -21.66 -12.67 -9.61
C GLY A 402 -21.12 -13.70 -10.61
N ALA A 403 -20.14 -13.35 -11.46
CA ALA A 403 -19.51 -14.31 -12.36
C ALA A 403 -18.69 -15.33 -11.55
N THR A 404 -18.78 -16.59 -11.96
CA THR A 404 -18.19 -17.73 -11.27
C THR A 404 -17.26 -18.51 -12.20
N LEU A 405 -16.02 -18.73 -11.78
CA LEU A 405 -15.06 -19.61 -12.44
C LEU A 405 -15.06 -20.99 -11.77
N ASP A 406 -15.26 -22.05 -12.55
CA ASP A 406 -15.10 -23.46 -12.14
C ASP A 406 -13.68 -23.92 -12.48
N LEU A 407 -12.83 -24.03 -11.45
CA LEU A 407 -11.42 -24.31 -11.64
C LEU A 407 -11.21 -25.70 -12.27
N GLY A 408 -11.93 -26.72 -11.81
CA GLY A 408 -11.80 -28.08 -12.34
C GLY A 408 -12.09 -28.17 -13.84
N ARG A 409 -13.09 -27.42 -14.32
CA ARG A 409 -13.37 -27.30 -15.76
C ARG A 409 -12.25 -26.61 -16.50
N MET A 410 -11.85 -25.42 -16.06
CA MET A 410 -10.83 -24.61 -16.74
C MET A 410 -9.46 -25.28 -16.78
N LEU A 411 -9.13 -26.08 -15.74
CA LEU A 411 -7.90 -26.85 -15.70
C LEU A 411 -7.94 -28.08 -16.63
N LYS A 412 -9.12 -28.65 -16.91
CA LYS A 412 -9.27 -29.80 -17.80
C LYS A 412 -9.37 -29.38 -19.27
N ASP A 413 -10.16 -28.37 -19.55
CA ASP A 413 -10.34 -27.76 -20.86
C ASP A 413 -10.57 -26.25 -20.71
N PRO A 414 -9.57 -25.41 -21.03
CA PRO A 414 -9.68 -23.96 -20.91
C PRO A 414 -10.68 -23.34 -21.91
N THR A 415 -11.21 -24.12 -22.85
CA THR A 415 -12.23 -23.70 -23.82
C THR A 415 -13.65 -24.12 -23.43
N ASP A 416 -13.83 -24.81 -22.29
CA ASP A 416 -15.15 -25.20 -21.80
C ASP A 416 -16.00 -23.96 -21.51
N SER A 417 -17.04 -23.76 -22.33
CA SER A 417 -18.03 -22.68 -22.17
C SER A 417 -18.72 -22.65 -20.80
N LYS A 418 -18.68 -23.74 -20.03
CA LYS A 418 -19.23 -23.84 -18.66
C LYS A 418 -18.20 -23.59 -17.57
N GLY A 419 -16.93 -23.38 -17.94
CA GLY A 419 -15.86 -23.12 -16.99
C GLY A 419 -15.91 -21.70 -16.40
N ILE A 420 -16.55 -20.74 -17.09
CA ILE A 420 -16.92 -19.44 -16.54
C ILE A 420 -18.41 -19.24 -16.77
N ILE A 421 -19.15 -19.00 -15.68
CA ILE A 421 -20.58 -18.72 -15.70
C ILE A 421 -20.75 -17.25 -15.35
N ASP A 422 -21.20 -16.46 -16.31
CA ASP A 422 -21.55 -15.06 -16.09
C ASP A 422 -22.85 -14.92 -15.27
N PRO A 423 -23.04 -13.77 -14.58
CA PRO A 423 -24.31 -13.49 -13.92
C PRO A 423 -25.46 -13.48 -14.93
N PRO A 424 -26.71 -13.77 -14.49
CA PRO A 424 -27.88 -13.77 -15.37
C PRO A 424 -28.02 -12.49 -16.18
N GLU A 425 -28.56 -12.59 -17.39
CA GLU A 425 -28.84 -11.44 -18.25
C GLU A 425 -29.72 -10.41 -17.50
N GLY A 426 -29.38 -9.13 -17.62
CA GLY A 426 -30.05 -8.04 -16.89
C GLY A 426 -29.54 -7.81 -15.46
N THR A 427 -28.60 -8.61 -14.95
CA THR A 427 -27.93 -8.32 -13.66
C THR A 427 -27.22 -6.97 -13.73
N LYS A 428 -27.50 -6.11 -12.74
CA LYS A 428 -26.82 -4.81 -12.63
C LYS A 428 -25.36 -5.02 -12.26
N ILE A 429 -24.45 -4.60 -13.14
CA ILE A 429 -23.00 -4.77 -12.97
C ILE A 429 -22.37 -3.54 -12.28
N TYR A 430 -22.74 -2.35 -12.73
CA TYR A 430 -22.17 -1.09 -12.25
C TYR A 430 -23.16 -0.33 -11.37
N LYS A 431 -22.64 0.34 -10.34
CA LYS A 431 -23.43 1.31 -9.59
C LYS A 431 -23.61 2.59 -10.41
N ASP A 432 -24.82 3.12 -10.36
CA ASP A 432 -25.22 4.41 -10.94
C ASP A 432 -25.55 5.45 -9.86
N SER A 433 -25.62 5.02 -8.59
CA SER A 433 -26.02 5.80 -7.44
C SER A 433 -25.40 5.26 -6.15
N TRP A 434 -25.14 6.16 -5.22
CA TRP A 434 -24.55 5.87 -3.90
C TRP A 434 -25.29 6.63 -2.82
N ASP A 435 -25.55 5.98 -1.69
CA ASP A 435 -26.16 6.63 -0.53
C ASP A 435 -25.10 7.32 0.32
N PHE A 436 -24.86 8.60 0.03
CA PHE A 436 -23.89 9.42 0.76
C PHE A 436 -24.35 9.77 2.18
N GLY A 437 -25.66 9.95 2.38
CA GLY A 437 -26.24 10.64 3.52
C GLY A 437 -25.79 10.11 4.89
N PRO A 438 -25.93 8.79 5.17
CA PRO A 438 -25.53 8.20 6.44
C PRO A 438 -24.05 8.42 6.77
N TYR A 439 -23.17 8.35 5.77
CA TYR A 439 -21.72 8.47 5.96
C TYR A 439 -21.30 9.93 6.12
N LEU A 440 -21.83 10.83 5.29
CA LEU A 440 -21.56 12.27 5.42
C LEU A 440 -22.11 12.84 6.73
N LYS A 441 -23.23 12.31 7.25
CA LYS A 441 -23.76 12.73 8.56
C LYS A 441 -22.77 12.46 9.69
N ILE A 442 -22.07 11.33 9.65
CA ILE A 442 -21.06 10.95 10.65
C ILE A 442 -19.84 11.89 10.58
N LEU A 443 -19.37 12.20 9.37
CA LEU A 443 -18.25 13.14 9.16
C LEU A 443 -18.64 14.56 9.60
N ASN A 444 -19.78 15.05 9.14
CA ASN A 444 -20.26 16.41 9.46
C ASN A 444 -20.54 16.62 10.95
N ALA A 445 -20.86 15.57 11.70
CA ALA A 445 -21.03 15.66 13.15
C ALA A 445 -19.74 16.10 13.87
N ALA A 446 -18.57 15.87 13.29
CA ALA A 446 -17.30 16.32 13.86
C ALA A 446 -17.04 17.82 13.65
N VAL A 447 -17.67 18.46 12.65
CA VAL A 447 -17.45 19.88 12.34
C VAL A 447 -17.87 20.77 13.51
N GLY A 448 -19.03 20.52 14.10
CA GLY A 448 -19.57 21.32 15.20
C GLY A 448 -19.14 20.89 16.61
N ASP A 449 -18.22 19.92 16.72
CA ASP A 449 -17.87 19.32 18.00
C ASP A 449 -17.22 20.32 18.95
N GLU A 450 -17.51 20.18 20.25
CA GLU A 450 -17.04 21.09 21.30
C GLU A 450 -15.52 21.14 21.39
N ILE A 451 -14.82 20.03 21.12
CA ILE A 451 -13.34 19.96 21.10
C ILE A 451 -12.76 21.09 20.26
N PHE A 452 -13.33 21.32 19.07
CA PHE A 452 -12.81 22.28 18.10
C PHE A 452 -13.13 23.74 18.43
N ARG A 453 -13.82 24.02 19.54
CA ARG A 453 -13.99 25.40 20.05
C ARG A 453 -12.76 25.90 20.81
N HIS A 454 -11.88 24.98 21.22
CA HIS A 454 -10.70 25.27 22.04
C HIS A 454 -9.41 25.12 21.21
N PRO A 455 -8.71 26.21 20.83
CA PRO A 455 -7.52 26.12 19.97
C PRO A 455 -6.41 25.19 20.48
N SER A 456 -6.37 24.93 21.79
CA SER A 456 -5.45 24.00 22.44
C SER A 456 -5.64 22.52 22.02
N TRP A 457 -6.73 22.17 21.33
CA TRP A 457 -6.92 20.82 20.75
C TRP A 457 -5.77 20.45 19.81
N ILE A 458 -5.19 21.43 19.10
CA ILE A 458 -4.06 21.24 18.20
C ILE A 458 -2.88 20.65 18.99
N LYS A 459 -2.51 21.32 20.09
CA LYS A 459 -1.44 20.87 20.96
C LYS A 459 -1.73 19.48 21.53
N GLU A 460 -2.95 19.25 21.99
CA GLU A 460 -3.37 17.97 22.55
C GLU A 460 -3.23 16.83 21.53
N TYR A 461 -3.75 17.02 20.31
CA TYR A 461 -3.70 16.02 19.24
C TYR A 461 -2.26 15.69 18.84
N PHE A 462 -1.41 16.67 18.57
CA PHE A 462 -0.05 16.42 18.13
C PHE A 462 0.85 15.89 19.26
N THR A 463 0.55 16.23 20.53
CA THR A 463 1.19 15.62 21.70
C THR A 463 0.79 14.15 21.83
N TRP A 464 -0.49 13.82 21.67
CA TRP A 464 -0.98 12.43 21.62
C TRP A 464 -0.34 11.66 20.47
N ALA A 465 -0.28 12.26 19.28
CA ALA A 465 0.33 11.64 18.11
C ALA A 465 1.81 11.33 18.38
N GLY A 466 2.54 12.23 19.04
CA GLY A 466 3.88 11.97 19.57
C GLY A 466 5.01 11.97 18.54
N PHE A 467 4.77 12.49 17.33
CA PHE A 467 5.83 12.69 16.33
C PHE A 467 6.63 13.96 16.66
N LYS A 468 7.96 13.84 16.81
CA LYS A 468 8.87 14.95 17.14
C LYS A 468 10.33 14.59 16.78
N ASP A 469 11.26 15.47 17.11
CA ASP A 469 12.70 15.33 16.82
C ASP A 469 12.99 15.18 15.31
N TYR A 470 12.21 15.87 14.47
CA TYR A 470 12.28 15.79 13.02
C TYR A 470 12.19 17.19 12.39
N ASN A 471 13.23 17.61 11.65
CA ASN A 471 13.27 18.94 11.02
C ASN A 471 12.26 19.05 9.87
N LEU A 472 11.02 19.37 10.20
CA LEU A 472 9.90 19.58 9.29
C LEU A 472 8.90 20.52 9.96
N VAL A 473 8.47 21.55 9.24
CA VAL A 473 7.34 22.39 9.64
C VAL A 473 6.16 22.09 8.73
N VAL A 474 5.00 21.83 9.32
CA VAL A 474 3.77 21.59 8.57
C VAL A 474 2.77 22.70 8.86
N ARG A 475 2.22 23.30 7.80
CA ARG A 475 1.05 24.18 7.89
C ARG A 475 -0.21 23.40 7.57
N MET A 476 -1.15 23.41 8.49
CA MET A 476 -2.45 22.77 8.33
C MET A 476 -3.52 23.84 8.16
N ILE A 477 -4.34 23.71 7.12
CA ILE A 477 -5.41 24.66 6.82
C ILE A 477 -6.72 23.88 6.67
N GLU A 478 -7.71 24.20 7.48
CA GLU A 478 -9.06 23.66 7.33
C GLU A 478 -9.81 24.36 6.20
N THR A 479 -10.44 23.58 5.32
CA THR A 479 -11.11 24.07 4.12
C THR A 479 -12.54 23.55 4.01
N ASP A 480 -13.33 24.21 3.16
CA ASP A 480 -14.60 23.67 2.68
C ASP A 480 -14.41 22.56 1.62
N GLU A 481 -15.52 22.15 0.99
CA GLU A 481 -15.58 21.12 -0.05
C GLU A 481 -14.71 21.41 -1.28
N ASP A 482 -14.56 22.69 -1.63
CA ASP A 482 -13.83 23.17 -2.81
C ASP A 482 -12.40 23.58 -2.46
N PHE A 483 -11.93 23.18 -1.27
CA PHE A 483 -10.64 23.53 -0.71
C PHE A 483 -10.43 25.03 -0.45
N SER A 484 -11.48 25.85 -0.40
CA SER A 484 -11.34 27.25 0.05
C SER A 484 -11.23 27.32 1.58
N PRO A 485 -10.49 28.29 2.17
CA PRO A 485 -10.39 28.41 3.62
C PRO A 485 -11.75 28.41 4.29
N PHE A 486 -11.95 27.52 5.26
CA PHE A 486 -13.24 27.38 5.93
C PHE A 486 -13.49 28.57 6.87
N PRO A 487 -14.67 29.24 6.81
CA PRO A 487 -14.99 30.32 7.74
C PRO A 487 -14.97 29.84 9.20
N GLY A 488 -14.08 30.41 10.01
CA GLY A 488 -13.84 29.97 11.39
C GLY A 488 -13.07 28.65 11.51
N GLY A 489 -12.49 28.17 10.42
CA GLY A 489 -11.55 27.06 10.40
C GLY A 489 -10.18 27.43 10.95
N TYR A 490 -9.39 26.41 11.27
CA TYR A 490 -8.04 26.57 11.78
C TYR A 490 -7.01 26.68 10.64
N ASP A 491 -6.04 27.58 10.81
CA ASP A 491 -4.82 27.72 10.02
C ASP A 491 -3.65 27.82 11.01
N TYR A 492 -2.80 26.81 11.05
CA TYR A 492 -1.78 26.68 12.09
C TYR A 492 -0.53 25.97 11.59
N LEU A 493 0.58 26.24 12.27
CA LEU A 493 1.86 25.59 12.05
C LEU A 493 2.14 24.59 13.17
N VAL A 494 2.76 23.47 12.79
CA VAL A 494 3.35 22.49 13.70
C VAL A 494 4.81 22.34 13.33
N ASP A 495 5.71 22.63 14.26
CA ASP A 495 7.13 22.39 14.12
C ASP A 495 7.49 21.08 14.82
N PHE A 496 7.84 20.07 14.03
CA PHE A 496 8.17 18.74 14.55
C PHE A 496 9.60 18.62 15.10
N LEU A 497 10.41 19.68 15.04
CA LEU A 497 11.75 19.63 15.60
C LEU A 497 11.69 19.52 17.13
N ASP A 498 10.93 20.41 17.76
CA ASP A 498 10.73 20.47 19.22
C ASP A 498 9.27 20.24 19.65
N LEU A 499 8.40 19.92 18.69
CA LEU A 499 6.94 19.82 18.85
C LEU A 499 6.33 21.11 19.40
N SER A 500 6.57 22.21 18.68
CA SER A 500 6.01 23.53 18.97
C SER A 500 4.96 23.96 17.93
N PHE A 501 4.24 25.04 18.25
CA PHE A 501 3.11 25.55 17.47
C PHE A 501 3.29 27.05 17.20
N PRO A 502 4.26 27.42 16.34
CA PRO A 502 4.60 28.82 16.12
C PRO A 502 3.50 29.56 15.33
N LYS A 503 3.42 30.89 15.50
CA LYS A 503 2.49 31.73 14.72
C LYS A 503 3.00 31.99 13.29
N GLU A 504 4.31 31.94 13.10
CA GLU A 504 4.99 32.22 11.84
C GLU A 504 5.99 31.11 11.51
N ARG A 505 6.29 30.93 10.22
CA ARG A 505 7.29 29.95 9.77
C ARG A 505 8.65 30.30 10.39
N PRO A 506 9.33 29.37 11.09
CA PRO A 506 10.63 29.65 11.69
C PRO A 506 11.68 30.11 10.67
N SER A 507 12.61 30.97 11.08
CA SER A 507 13.64 31.51 10.17
C SER A 507 14.80 30.55 9.86
N ARG A 508 14.98 29.48 10.66
CA ARG A 508 16.01 28.45 10.43
C ARG A 508 15.76 27.71 9.12
N GLU A 509 16.78 27.08 8.55
CA GLU A 509 16.58 26.20 7.38
C GLU A 509 15.77 24.95 7.75
N HIS A 510 14.70 24.70 7.00
CA HIS A 510 13.84 23.53 7.19
C HIS A 510 12.97 23.24 5.96
N PRO A 511 12.67 21.96 5.72
CA PRO A 511 11.57 21.56 4.85
C PRO A 511 10.21 21.99 5.38
N TYR A 512 9.30 22.28 4.47
CA TYR A 512 7.95 22.75 4.76
C TYR A 512 6.91 22.01 3.92
N GLU A 513 5.85 21.52 4.57
CA GLU A 513 4.66 20.98 3.89
C GLU A 513 3.42 21.81 4.26
N GLU A 514 2.65 22.26 3.27
CA GLU A 514 1.32 22.83 3.48
C GLU A 514 0.26 21.79 3.11
N ILE A 515 -0.70 21.59 4.01
CA ILE A 515 -1.77 20.60 3.86
C ILE A 515 -3.11 21.31 4.11
N ARG A 516 -3.85 21.51 3.03
CA ARG A 516 -5.24 21.98 3.06
C ARG A 516 -6.17 20.78 3.15
N SER A 517 -7.04 20.72 4.14
CA SER A 517 -7.87 19.53 4.43
C SER A 517 -9.33 19.90 4.59
N ARG A 518 -10.24 19.12 3.98
CA ARG A 518 -11.68 19.33 4.18
C ARG A 518 -12.05 19.17 5.65
N VAL A 519 -12.76 20.16 6.18
CA VAL A 519 -12.98 20.34 7.62
C VAL A 519 -13.75 19.17 8.26
N ASP A 520 -14.71 18.58 7.55
CA ASP A 520 -15.50 17.44 8.02
C ASP A 520 -14.63 16.19 8.21
N VAL A 521 -13.73 15.92 7.26
CA VAL A 521 -12.85 14.74 7.32
C VAL A 521 -11.70 14.94 8.32
N ILE A 522 -10.99 16.08 8.29
CA ILE A 522 -9.86 16.30 9.21
C ILE A 522 -10.32 16.30 10.67
N ARG A 523 -11.46 16.93 10.98
CA ARG A 523 -12.02 16.92 12.34
C ARG A 523 -12.49 15.54 12.74
N HIS A 524 -13.08 14.77 11.82
CA HIS A 524 -13.43 13.37 12.09
C HIS A 524 -12.20 12.50 12.40
N VAL A 525 -11.13 12.65 11.60
CA VAL A 525 -9.86 11.93 11.79
C VAL A 525 -9.22 12.29 13.12
N VAL A 526 -9.10 13.59 13.44
CA VAL A 526 -8.53 14.08 14.70
C VAL A 526 -9.34 13.60 15.91
N LYS A 527 -10.67 13.77 15.88
CA LYS A 527 -11.56 13.41 16.98
C LYS A 527 -11.44 11.93 17.34
N ASN A 528 -11.34 11.06 16.34
CA ASN A 528 -11.34 9.61 16.56
C ASN A 528 -9.92 9.00 16.55
N GLY A 529 -8.86 9.81 16.41
CA GLY A 529 -7.49 9.31 16.32
C GLY A 529 -7.27 8.37 15.14
N LEU A 530 -7.92 8.65 14.00
CA LEU A 530 -7.81 7.83 12.80
C LEU A 530 -6.50 8.10 12.06
N LEU A 531 -6.13 7.16 11.19
CA LEU A 531 -4.97 7.30 10.34
C LEU A 531 -5.20 8.33 9.25
N TRP A 532 -4.15 9.02 8.85
CA TRP A 532 -4.21 10.03 7.79
C TRP A 532 -4.40 9.43 6.39
N ASP A 533 -4.55 8.12 6.29
CA ASP A 533 -5.01 7.46 5.07
C ASP A 533 -6.39 7.97 4.63
N ASP A 534 -7.32 8.23 5.55
CA ASP A 534 -8.63 8.84 5.21
C ASP A 534 -8.48 10.22 4.54
N LEU A 535 -7.39 10.93 4.83
CA LEU A 535 -7.08 12.24 4.26
C LEU A 535 -6.36 12.12 2.92
N TYR A 536 -5.33 11.28 2.89
CA TYR A 536 -4.39 11.20 1.79
C TYR A 536 -4.82 10.21 0.70
N ILE A 537 -5.34 9.04 1.08
CA ILE A 537 -5.98 8.07 0.18
C ILE A 537 -7.36 8.51 -0.22
N GLY A 538 -8.10 9.08 0.73
CA GLY A 538 -9.43 9.59 0.47
C GLY A 538 -9.46 10.82 -0.42
N PHE A 539 -8.33 11.40 -0.86
CA PHE A 539 -8.26 12.62 -1.67
C PHE A 539 -8.79 13.90 -0.98
N GLN A 540 -8.90 13.87 0.35
CA GLN A 540 -9.51 14.93 1.16
C GLN A 540 -8.51 16.05 1.53
N THR A 541 -7.36 16.07 0.86
CA THR A 541 -6.28 17.03 1.05
C THR A 541 -5.79 17.66 -0.25
N ARG A 542 -5.20 18.86 -0.17
CA ARG A 542 -4.33 19.45 -1.20
C ARG A 542 -2.99 19.81 -0.56
N LEU A 543 -1.91 19.41 -1.21
CA LEU A 543 -0.56 19.45 -0.65
C LEU A 543 0.38 20.30 -1.48
N GLN A 544 1.23 21.04 -0.78
CA GLN A 544 2.40 21.71 -1.35
C GLN A 544 3.63 21.39 -0.51
N ARG A 545 4.79 21.26 -1.15
CA ARG A 545 6.07 20.94 -0.50
C ARG A 545 7.14 21.94 -0.92
N ASP A 546 7.98 22.32 0.03
CA ASP A 546 9.10 23.23 -0.17
C ASP A 546 10.29 22.85 0.74
N PRO A 547 11.38 22.25 0.21
CA PRO A 547 11.51 21.72 -1.16
C PRO A 547 10.63 20.48 -1.38
N ASP A 548 10.52 20.01 -2.62
CA ASP A 548 9.72 18.83 -2.98
C ASP A 548 10.34 17.49 -2.54
N ILE A 549 10.34 17.26 -1.22
CA ILE A 549 10.89 16.06 -0.59
C ILE A 549 9.77 15.26 0.05
N TYR A 550 9.76 13.94 -0.15
CA TYR A 550 8.84 13.06 0.56
C TYR A 550 9.36 12.76 1.97
N HIS A 551 8.64 13.25 2.98
CA HIS A 551 8.95 13.04 4.39
C HIS A 551 8.45 11.69 4.89
N HIS A 552 9.16 10.63 4.53
CA HIS A 552 8.75 9.26 4.82
C HIS A 552 8.40 9.02 6.31
N LEU A 553 9.30 9.38 7.24
CA LEU A 553 9.08 9.13 8.67
C LEU A 553 7.80 9.82 9.19
N PHE A 554 7.52 11.03 8.70
CA PHE A 554 6.30 11.77 9.02
C PHE A 554 5.05 11.06 8.50
N TRP A 555 5.00 10.77 7.19
CA TRP A 555 3.84 10.12 6.57
C TRP A 555 3.56 8.75 7.19
N ASN A 556 4.61 7.95 7.41
CA ASN A 556 4.50 6.67 8.11
C ASN A 556 3.94 6.80 9.52
N HIS A 557 4.37 7.83 10.25
CA HIS A 557 3.91 8.05 11.60
C HIS A 557 2.39 8.22 11.64
N PHE A 558 1.87 9.10 10.79
CA PHE A 558 0.44 9.42 10.74
C PHE A 558 -0.41 8.38 9.99
N GLN A 559 0.20 7.56 9.14
CA GLN A 559 -0.50 6.46 8.44
C GLN A 559 -0.47 5.15 9.22
N ILE A 560 0.44 4.96 10.18
CA ILE A 560 0.59 3.64 10.82
C ILE A 560 1.04 3.68 12.29
N LYS A 561 1.88 4.63 12.71
CA LYS A 561 2.46 4.64 14.07
C LYS A 561 1.62 5.35 15.12
N LEU A 562 0.51 5.96 14.73
CA LEU A 562 -0.38 6.61 15.69
C LEU A 562 -0.75 5.63 16.82
N PRO A 563 -0.91 6.13 18.07
CA PRO A 563 -1.33 5.31 19.18
C PRO A 563 -2.57 4.47 18.85
N LEU A 564 -2.67 3.27 19.42
CA LEU A 564 -3.83 2.38 19.22
C LEU A 564 -5.08 2.84 19.98
N THR A 565 -4.92 3.76 20.93
CA THR A 565 -6.01 4.41 21.66
C THR A 565 -6.23 5.82 21.13
N PRO A 566 -7.48 6.28 21.01
CA PRO A 566 -7.77 7.63 20.53
C PRO A 566 -7.31 8.69 21.55
N PRO A 567 -7.20 9.97 21.15
CA PRO A 567 -6.92 11.04 22.09
C PRO A 567 -7.98 11.11 23.21
N ASN A 568 -7.57 11.45 24.44
CA ASN A 568 -8.47 11.54 25.57
C ASN A 568 -9.17 12.90 25.62
N TRP A 569 -10.15 13.08 24.73
CA TRP A 569 -10.91 14.33 24.63
C TRP A 569 -11.76 14.63 25.87
N LYS A 570 -12.14 13.61 26.65
CA LYS A 570 -12.89 13.81 27.90
C LYS A 570 -12.04 14.55 28.92
N SER A 571 -10.81 14.11 29.14
CA SER A 571 -9.87 14.79 30.05
C SER A 571 -9.52 16.19 29.54
N PHE A 572 -9.33 16.34 28.22
CA PHE A 572 -9.10 17.64 27.58
C PHE A 572 -10.24 18.64 27.87
N LEU A 573 -11.50 18.26 27.65
CA LEU A 573 -12.65 19.15 27.85
C LEU A 573 -12.85 19.53 29.32
N ILE A 574 -12.60 18.61 30.27
CA ILE A 574 -12.64 18.91 31.71
C ILE A 574 -11.62 20.00 32.04
N TYR A 575 -10.39 19.83 31.57
CA TYR A 575 -9.31 20.80 31.79
C TYR A 575 -9.59 22.17 31.14
N CYS A 576 -10.19 22.20 29.95
CA CYS A 576 -10.63 23.44 29.31
C CYS A 576 -11.77 24.13 30.09
N GLY A 577 -12.71 23.35 30.63
CA GLY A 577 -13.80 23.87 31.46
C GLY A 577 -13.32 24.50 32.77
N GLU A 578 -12.32 23.92 33.42
CA GLU A 578 -11.72 24.43 34.66
C GLU A 578 -10.95 25.75 34.47
N ARG A 579 -10.40 26.01 33.28
CA ARG A 579 -9.63 27.24 32.98
C ARG A 579 -10.47 28.42 32.51
N GLY A 580 -11.77 28.22 32.29
CA GLY A 580 -12.64 29.22 31.65
C GLY A 580 -12.38 29.36 30.14
N PRO A 581 -13.19 30.14 29.42
CA PRO A 581 -13.21 30.07 27.96
C PRO A 581 -11.97 30.73 27.31
N GLU A 582 -11.06 29.93 26.75
CA GLU A 582 -10.15 30.37 25.68
C GLU A 582 -10.94 30.47 24.36
N ILE A 583 -11.89 31.42 24.28
CA ILE A 583 -12.75 31.55 23.09
C ILE A 583 -11.92 32.16 21.95
N SER A 584 -11.72 31.37 20.90
CA SER A 584 -11.41 31.89 19.58
C SER A 584 -12.48 32.89 19.15
N GLN A 585 -12.10 34.14 18.85
CA GLN A 585 -13.01 35.18 18.34
C GLN A 585 -13.74 34.79 17.03
N ASN A 586 -13.35 33.68 16.38
CA ASN A 586 -13.83 33.27 15.07
C ASN A 586 -15.08 32.35 15.06
N PHE A 587 -15.58 31.92 16.22
CA PHE A 587 -16.64 30.88 16.29
C PHE A 587 -18.10 31.37 16.29
N LYS A 588 -18.37 32.69 16.20
CA LYS A 588 -19.74 33.22 16.31
C LYS A 588 -20.65 33.01 15.09
N ILE A 589 -20.18 32.43 13.98
CA ILE A 589 -20.93 32.41 12.71
C ILE A 589 -21.40 31.00 12.24
N SER A 590 -20.88 29.89 12.79
CA SER A 590 -21.07 28.57 12.15
C SER A 590 -22.40 27.85 12.40
N LEU A 591 -23.22 28.28 13.37
CA LEU A 591 -24.51 27.62 13.69
C LEU A 591 -25.61 27.84 12.64
N SER A 592 -25.46 28.78 11.69
CA SER A 592 -26.45 29.01 10.63
C SER A 592 -26.14 28.28 9.31
N CYS A 593 -24.88 27.92 9.03
CA CYS A 593 -24.48 27.32 7.76
C CYS A 593 -24.76 25.82 7.65
N SER A 594 -24.79 25.09 8.78
CA SER A 594 -25.03 23.63 8.79
C SER A 594 -26.42 23.26 8.23
N ASN A 595 -27.42 24.14 8.42
CA ASN A 595 -28.77 23.97 7.90
C ASN A 595 -28.93 24.43 6.43
N LEU A 596 -27.98 25.19 5.88
CA LEU A 596 -28.01 25.67 4.50
C LEU A 596 -27.38 24.66 3.52
N LEU A 597 -26.34 23.92 3.94
CA LEU A 597 -25.71 22.88 3.11
C LEU A 597 -26.64 21.67 2.88
N LEU A 598 -27.44 21.27 3.88
CA LEU A 598 -28.48 20.24 3.73
C LEU A 598 -29.63 20.68 2.80
N LYS A 599 -29.99 21.98 2.79
CA LYS A 599 -31.05 22.52 1.93
C LYS A 599 -30.62 22.68 0.45
N LYS A 600 -29.34 22.97 0.18
CA LYS A 600 -28.84 23.07 -1.20
C LYS A 600 -28.90 21.72 -1.93
N PHE A 601 -28.57 20.63 -1.24
CA PHE A 601 -28.69 19.26 -1.76
C PHE A 601 -30.12 18.79 -2.04
N THR A 602 -31.13 19.37 -1.39
CA THR A 602 -32.55 19.03 -1.65
C THR A 602 -33.11 19.79 -2.85
N ILE A 603 -32.62 21.02 -3.10
CA ILE A 603 -33.08 21.86 -4.21
C ILE A 603 -32.47 21.41 -5.54
N ASP A 604 -31.21 21.00 -5.57
CA ASP A 604 -30.55 20.56 -6.81
C ASP A 604 -31.09 19.20 -7.32
N ASN A 605 -31.68 18.38 -6.43
CA ASN A 605 -32.37 17.13 -6.81
C ASN A 605 -33.83 17.33 -7.27
N LEU A 606 -34.42 18.51 -7.04
CA LEU A 606 -35.78 18.84 -7.49
C LEU A 606 -35.82 19.53 -8.87
N ILE A 607 -34.67 19.99 -9.37
CA ILE A 607 -34.59 20.72 -10.65
C ILE A 607 -34.21 19.80 -11.83
N SER A 608 -33.79 18.55 -11.59
CA SER A 608 -33.48 17.60 -12.68
C SER A 608 -34.65 16.68 -13.10
N SER A 609 -35.87 16.86 -12.55
CA SER A 609 -37.04 16.02 -12.87
C SER A 609 -38.18 16.73 -13.60
N SER A 610 -38.05 18.02 -13.93
CA SER A 610 -39.12 18.79 -14.58
C SER A 610 -38.66 19.65 -15.75
N ILE A 611 -37.89 19.10 -16.70
CA ILE A 611 -37.86 19.62 -18.10
C ILE A 611 -37.75 18.43 -19.05
N LYS A 612 -38.88 17.77 -19.30
CA LYS A 612 -39.16 17.01 -20.52
C LYS A 612 -40.53 17.47 -20.98
N ASP A 613 -40.54 18.38 -21.95
CA ASP A 613 -41.54 18.53 -23.01
C ASP A 613 -41.47 19.95 -23.57
N LEU A 614 -40.86 20.10 -24.74
CA LEU A 614 -41.38 20.91 -25.84
C LEU A 614 -40.55 20.66 -27.10
N ARG A 615 -41.26 20.27 -28.15
CA ARG A 615 -40.76 19.85 -29.45
C ARG A 615 -40.52 21.03 -30.40
N HIS A 616 -39.57 20.81 -31.31
CA HIS A 616 -39.60 21.08 -32.76
C HIS A 616 -39.20 22.44 -33.38
N SER A 617 -38.38 22.25 -34.44
CA SER A 617 -38.24 22.97 -35.72
C SER A 617 -37.70 24.40 -35.73
N SER A 618 -36.54 24.62 -36.37
CA SER A 618 -36.45 25.07 -37.77
C SER A 618 -35.00 25.38 -38.20
N GLU A 619 -34.73 25.15 -39.47
CA GLU A 619 -33.51 25.41 -40.26
C GLU A 619 -33.11 26.89 -40.31
N GLY A 620 -31.87 27.18 -40.75
CA GLY A 620 -31.55 28.48 -41.35
C GLY A 620 -30.09 28.95 -41.26
N MET A 621 -29.44 29.00 -42.41
CA MET A 621 -28.09 29.49 -42.73
C MET A 621 -27.69 30.87 -42.15
N LEU A 622 -26.39 31.09 -41.89
CA LEU A 622 -25.50 32.01 -42.64
C LEU A 622 -24.11 32.17 -41.97
N ARG A 623 -23.04 32.00 -42.77
CA ARG A 623 -21.68 32.56 -42.56
C ARG A 623 -21.60 33.91 -43.31
N PRO A 624 -20.67 34.86 -43.00
CA PRO A 624 -19.24 34.83 -43.40
C PRO A 624 -18.30 35.44 -42.31
N GLY A 625 -16.96 35.40 -42.35
CA GLY A 625 -16.01 35.19 -43.43
C GLY A 625 -14.56 35.09 -42.90
N LEU A 626 -13.65 34.87 -43.85
CA LEU A 626 -12.23 34.52 -43.71
C LEU A 626 -11.33 35.63 -43.16
N MET A 627 -10.22 35.22 -42.53
CA MET A 627 -8.91 35.77 -42.86
C MET A 627 -7.82 34.69 -42.75
N GLN A 628 -7.22 34.34 -43.89
CA GLN A 628 -6.02 33.51 -44.01
C GLN A 628 -4.76 34.38 -43.85
N VAL A 629 -3.75 33.86 -43.15
CA VAL A 629 -2.36 34.23 -43.37
C VAL A 629 -1.55 32.94 -43.48
N GLU A 630 -0.89 32.80 -44.63
CA GLU A 630 -0.10 31.66 -45.08
C GLU A 630 1.38 32.01 -44.93
N VAL A 631 2.18 31.22 -44.19
CA VAL A 631 3.65 31.22 -44.32
C VAL A 631 4.25 29.82 -44.16
N ARG A 632 4.63 29.26 -45.31
CA ARG A 632 5.80 28.42 -45.65
C ARG A 632 6.34 27.38 -44.65
N LYS A 633 6.21 26.11 -45.09
CA LYS A 633 7.04 24.96 -44.68
C LYS A 633 8.54 25.22 -44.90
N LYS A 634 9.35 25.01 -43.86
CA LYS A 634 10.76 24.62 -43.98
C LYS A 634 10.97 23.31 -43.20
N ARG A 635 11.47 22.29 -43.90
CA ARG A 635 12.03 21.08 -43.30
C ARG A 635 13.34 21.48 -42.61
N TYR A 636 13.45 21.16 -41.32
CA TYR A 636 14.73 21.01 -40.63
C TYR A 636 14.75 19.64 -39.99
N THR A 637 15.68 18.82 -40.44
CA THR A 637 16.20 17.65 -39.73
C THR A 637 17.13 18.17 -38.64
N HIS A 638 16.81 17.93 -37.37
CA HIS A 638 17.79 18.04 -36.30
C HIS A 638 17.56 16.93 -35.27
N GLU A 639 18.59 16.10 -35.12
CA GLU A 639 18.88 15.34 -33.91
C GLU A 639 18.93 16.32 -32.73
N GLU A 640 18.10 16.08 -31.71
CA GLU A 640 18.22 16.80 -30.44
C GLU A 640 18.73 15.86 -29.36
N VAL A 641 19.96 16.17 -28.98
CA VAL A 641 20.66 15.80 -27.76
C VAL A 641 19.81 16.19 -26.55
N LEU A 642 19.56 15.22 -25.68
CA LEU A 642 18.94 15.42 -24.36
C LEU A 642 19.82 16.36 -23.51
N ASP A 643 19.35 17.57 -23.19
CA ASP A 643 19.96 18.44 -22.18
C ASP A 643 19.76 17.83 -20.77
N PRO A 644 20.83 17.56 -19.99
CA PRO A 644 20.72 16.90 -18.69
C PRO A 644 20.43 17.81 -17.48
N ARG A 645 19.99 19.07 -17.66
CA ARG A 645 19.97 20.07 -16.56
C ARG A 645 18.65 20.29 -15.80
N PHE A 646 17.66 19.41 -15.91
CA PHE A 646 16.49 19.45 -15.02
C PHE A 646 16.18 18.06 -14.45
N GLY A 647 16.82 17.76 -13.31
CA GLY A 647 16.57 16.57 -12.51
C GLY A 647 15.17 16.60 -11.90
N THR A 648 14.26 15.79 -12.43
CA THR A 648 12.89 15.65 -11.92
C THR A 648 12.87 14.64 -10.77
N MET A 649 12.68 15.06 -9.51
CA MET A 649 12.32 14.12 -8.43
C MET A 649 10.95 13.53 -8.75
N VAL A 650 10.74 12.23 -8.58
CA VAL A 650 9.47 11.56 -8.93
C VAL A 650 9.17 10.58 -7.82
N LEU A 651 8.16 10.80 -6.98
CA LEU A 651 7.95 9.98 -5.78
C LEU A 651 6.54 9.41 -5.79
N PRO A 652 6.36 8.10 -6.07
CA PRO A 652 5.18 7.36 -5.66
C PRO A 652 5.10 7.41 -4.14
N SER A 653 4.00 7.95 -3.64
CA SER A 653 3.72 8.07 -2.22
C SER A 653 3.12 6.80 -1.67
N ARG A 654 3.45 6.51 -0.40
CA ARG A 654 2.97 5.40 0.44
C ARG A 654 3.79 4.15 0.38
N LEU A 655 5.05 4.28 0.77
CA LEU A 655 5.73 3.14 1.32
C LEU A 655 6.46 3.57 2.61
N HIS A 656 6.41 2.83 3.74
CA HIS A 656 7.54 2.30 4.57
C HIS A 656 7.32 2.21 6.11
N TRP A 657 8.08 1.31 6.79
CA TRP A 657 8.15 1.04 8.26
C TRP A 657 9.56 0.81 8.85
N ILE A 658 9.56 0.43 10.13
CA ILE A 658 10.58 0.39 11.19
C ILE A 658 11.61 -0.75 11.12
N ARG A 659 12.73 -0.45 11.80
CA ARG A 659 13.85 -1.25 12.35
C ARG A 659 13.76 -2.79 12.36
N ASN A 660 14.77 -3.36 11.68
CA ASN A 660 15.64 -4.48 12.06
C ASN A 660 15.20 -5.46 13.17
N ARG A 661 14.84 -6.68 12.74
CA ARG A 661 15.34 -7.92 13.36
C ARG A 661 15.68 -8.96 12.28
N PRO A 662 16.95 -9.39 12.13
CA PRO A 662 17.26 -10.56 11.33
C PRO A 662 16.81 -11.82 12.06
N TRP A 663 15.83 -12.53 11.50
CA TRP A 663 15.59 -13.94 11.82
C TRP A 663 16.85 -14.81 11.59
N ARG A 664 17.82 -14.30 10.81
CA ARG A 664 19.10 -14.93 10.46
C ARG A 664 20.08 -15.08 11.64
N ASP A 665 20.01 -14.26 12.69
CA ASP A 665 20.98 -14.35 13.80
C ASP A 665 20.68 -15.45 14.82
N ARG A 666 19.46 -16.00 14.84
CA ARG A 666 19.11 -17.10 15.76
C ARG A 666 19.70 -18.45 15.33
N ILE A 667 20.06 -18.59 14.05
CA ILE A 667 20.65 -19.83 13.49
C ILE A 667 22.17 -19.84 13.67
N ARG A 668 22.85 -18.68 13.58
CA ARG A 668 24.31 -18.59 13.81
C ARG A 668 24.74 -19.04 15.22
N ARG A 669 23.91 -18.84 16.26
CA ARG A 669 24.24 -19.31 17.63
C ARG A 669 23.94 -20.79 17.90
N ARG A 670 23.25 -21.51 17.00
CA ARG A 670 22.95 -22.94 17.18
C ARG A 670 23.79 -23.89 16.33
N GLN A 671 24.65 -23.38 15.45
CA GLN A 671 25.53 -24.21 14.60
C GLN A 671 27.03 -24.11 14.91
N LEU A 672 27.44 -23.38 15.95
CA LEU A 672 28.85 -23.35 16.40
C LEU A 672 29.23 -24.45 17.41
N ASN A 673 28.33 -25.37 17.73
CA ASN A 673 28.64 -26.55 18.55
C ASN A 673 28.37 -27.84 17.76
N ARG A 674 29.15 -28.10 16.71
CA ARG A 674 29.34 -29.43 16.10
C ARG A 674 30.45 -29.38 15.04
N VAL A 675 31.70 -29.46 15.47
CA VAL A 675 32.85 -29.93 14.65
C VAL A 675 33.72 -30.84 15.56
N PRO A 676 34.31 -31.94 15.04
CA PRO A 676 34.73 -33.10 15.83
C PRO A 676 36.00 -32.92 16.66
N ALA A 677 36.12 -33.78 17.67
CA ALA A 677 37.25 -33.87 18.57
C ALA A 677 38.53 -34.39 17.88
N ALA A 678 39.47 -33.49 17.61
CA ALA A 678 40.90 -33.77 17.63
C ALA A 678 41.66 -32.45 17.89
N ILE A 679 42.74 -32.54 18.68
CA ILE A 679 43.61 -31.45 19.14
C ILE A 679 43.10 -30.74 20.41
N LYS A 680 43.16 -31.47 21.52
CA LYS A 680 43.37 -30.89 22.87
C LYS A 680 44.88 -30.68 23.06
N SER A 681 45.34 -29.45 23.19
CA SER A 681 46.48 -29.05 24.03
C SER A 681 46.69 -27.54 23.90
N CYS A 682 46.89 -26.85 25.03
CA CYS A 682 47.18 -25.41 25.14
C CYS A 682 46.01 -24.43 24.91
N CYS A 683 45.06 -24.41 25.85
CA CYS A 683 44.42 -23.16 26.31
C CYS A 683 43.68 -23.37 27.64
N GLY A 684 44.40 -23.91 28.62
CA GLY A 684 43.97 -23.96 30.02
C GLY A 684 44.67 -22.86 30.80
N MET A 685 44.24 -21.61 30.65
CA MET A 685 44.56 -20.46 31.50
C MET A 685 43.92 -19.22 30.86
N LEU A 686 42.63 -18.97 31.11
CA LEU A 686 41.98 -17.65 30.96
C LEU A 686 40.49 -17.62 31.34
N ILE A 687 39.91 -18.75 31.79
CA ILE A 687 38.57 -18.77 32.40
C ILE A 687 38.73 -19.01 33.91
N ALA A 688 39.28 -18.03 34.61
CA ALA A 688 39.39 -18.03 36.07
C ALA A 688 39.26 -16.61 36.67
N LEU A 689 38.65 -15.66 35.94
CA LEU A 689 38.53 -14.26 36.40
C LEU A 689 37.11 -13.65 36.26
N ALA A 690 36.07 -14.46 36.05
CA ALA A 690 34.70 -13.94 35.91
C ALA A 690 33.66 -14.57 36.88
N ASN A 691 34.09 -15.35 37.88
CA ASN A 691 33.20 -15.99 38.86
C ASN A 691 33.38 -15.51 40.30
N VAL A 692 33.84 -14.27 40.49
CA VAL A 692 33.79 -13.60 41.80
C VAL A 692 33.02 -12.30 41.62
N MET A 693 31.96 -12.16 42.43
CA MET A 693 30.99 -11.04 42.53
C MET A 693 29.64 -11.26 41.84
N LYS A 694 28.76 -12.03 42.50
CA LYS A 694 27.33 -11.73 42.66
C LYS A 694 26.71 -12.57 43.79
N ILE A 695 26.96 -12.13 45.02
CA ILE A 695 26.28 -12.43 46.29
C ILE A 695 26.28 -11.07 47.00
N GLU A 696 25.19 -10.32 47.06
CA GLU A 696 24.21 -10.14 48.16
C GLU A 696 23.36 -8.92 47.71
N HIS A 697 22.04 -8.80 47.86
CA HIS A 697 21.27 -8.76 49.09
C HIS A 697 19.77 -8.97 48.80
N THR A 698 19.11 -9.73 49.68
CA THR A 698 17.67 -9.86 49.88
C THR A 698 17.19 -8.96 51.03
N ALA A 699 15.96 -8.42 50.93
CA ALA A 699 14.96 -8.22 52.00
C ALA A 699 13.76 -7.44 51.41
N ASN A 700 12.62 -8.09 51.15
CA ASN A 700 11.44 -8.26 52.01
C ASN A 700 10.34 -7.23 51.70
N PHE A 701 9.16 -7.68 51.23
CA PHE A 701 7.89 -7.57 51.95
C PHE A 701 6.78 -8.35 51.21
N THR A 702 5.89 -8.91 52.02
CA THR A 702 4.91 -9.97 51.81
C THR A 702 3.60 -9.53 51.18
N PHE A 703 2.92 -10.49 50.52
CA PHE A 703 1.50 -10.43 50.14
C PHE A 703 0.59 -10.66 51.35
N HIS A 704 -0.52 -9.91 51.43
CA HIS A 704 -1.82 -10.37 51.92
C HIS A 704 -2.95 -9.56 51.26
N GLU A 705 -3.97 -10.32 50.80
CA GLU A 705 -5.26 -9.96 50.17
C GLU A 705 -5.29 -9.36 48.76
#